data_AF-A0A2I0NK21-F1
#
_entry.id   AF-A0A2I0NK21-F1
#
_cell.length_a   1.000
_cell.length_b   1.000
_cell.length_c   1.000
_cell.angle_alpha   90.00
_cell.angle_beta   90.00
_cell.angle_gamma   90.00
#
_symmetry.space_group_name_H-M   'P 1'
#
loop_
_entity.id
_entity.type
_entity.pdbx_description
1 polymer ?
#
loop_
_entity_poly.entity_id
_entity_poly.type
_entity_poly.pdbx_seq_one_letter_code
_entity_poly.pdbx_strand_id
1 'polypeptide(L)'
;MTIKKGKFVIEGLENVQINIGKVIEEGVDGQIEGPTPKPEITSLRNWDYRILDRYNPVYTPTSDICDYCTYGKCDLTGNKEGACGIDLEGHTARQALMTSIMGAACHSAHGRHLLHYLIKRYGEDHPINVGPSNLKAPLTETIMGIQPETIGDFLPVLAYVEEQLTQLTAAANTGQEGSARDFESKALHAGMLDLLGMEVADIIQISCMGMPKAEEDTAMAEIGMGILDPTKPVVVCVGHNIAAPAYILDYMDENALFDKIEIAGLCCTAHDMTRYNKTAKIIGSMSKELKYIRSGIPDVLVTDEQCVRADILREASELHIPVIATNEKITYGLPDRSGDNVDDIVNDLASGKEKGVLMLDLEKVGELVPKLAMKVSPIRKAKGITALPDEGEFAKLVAKCTKCQQCTFDCPQGLPIADAMEAAANGDLSQLEVLHDKCVGCGRCDYSCPVKIPVLNVIEKGAQRVIREEKGKVRIGRGQIGDPEIREEGRNLVLGTTPGVIAIVGCGNYPDGTKDVHDVVEEMLKRSYIIISSGCAAMDIGMYKDDEGKTLYEKYPGRFIKGNLLNTGSCVSNAHIAATTIKVASIFAGRKTKGNWEEIADYVMNRIGAVGLAWGAYSQKAFAIATGCNRLGIPVVAGPHGTKYRRAFIGKPYKKDDWNVLDARDGSTVNVEPAPEHLMITAETFDEMMPLLAKLCIRPSDNSLGRAIKLTHYIELSEKYMNKMPDDWHVYVRSEADLPVAKREHLLKTLETEHGWKIDWDRKKIIAGPMRKVDVSFQPTNVPRLCKEVSK
;
A
#
# COMPACT_ATOMS: atom_id res chain seq x y z
N MET A 1 2.81 -28.84 -38.33
CA MET A 1 3.49 -30.16 -38.38
C MET A 1 3.81 -30.53 -36.94
N THR A 2 3.04 -31.42 -36.34
CA THR A 2 3.11 -31.76 -34.91
C THR A 2 4.25 -32.76 -34.70
N ILE A 3 5.35 -32.32 -34.11
CA ILE A 3 6.49 -33.19 -33.79
C ILE A 3 6.11 -34.01 -32.56
N LYS A 4 6.01 -35.34 -32.71
CA LYS A 4 5.84 -36.28 -31.58
C LYS A 4 7.19 -36.78 -31.08
N LYS A 5 7.23 -37.27 -29.83
CA LYS A 5 8.40 -37.86 -29.16
C LYS A 5 9.16 -38.82 -30.09
N GLY A 6 10.42 -38.51 -30.35
CA GLY A 6 11.35 -39.30 -31.16
C GLY A 6 12.79 -38.84 -30.95
N LYS A 7 13.74 -39.72 -31.25
CA LYS A 7 15.18 -39.40 -31.25
C LYS A 7 15.54 -38.85 -32.63
N PHE A 8 16.02 -37.62 -32.70
CA PHE A 8 16.60 -37.05 -33.91
C PHE A 8 18.12 -37.20 -33.84
N VAL A 9 18.70 -37.80 -34.87
CA VAL A 9 20.15 -37.92 -35.04
C VAL A 9 20.51 -37.14 -36.30
N ILE A 10 21.39 -36.15 -36.14
CA ILE A 10 21.93 -35.34 -37.24
C ILE A 10 23.42 -35.63 -37.28
N GLU A 11 23.91 -36.17 -38.40
CA GLU A 11 25.31 -36.51 -38.61
C GLU A 11 25.85 -35.77 -39.85
N GLY A 12 27.14 -35.40 -39.81
CA GLY A 12 27.85 -34.85 -40.98
C GLY A 12 27.71 -33.35 -41.22
N LEU A 13 27.43 -32.54 -40.20
CA LEU A 13 27.43 -31.07 -40.32
C LEU A 13 28.73 -30.47 -39.78
N GLU A 14 29.39 -29.62 -40.58
CA GLU A 14 30.44 -28.70 -40.15
C GLU A 14 29.92 -27.25 -40.27
N ASN A 15 30.20 -26.40 -39.27
CA ASN A 15 29.81 -24.98 -39.21
C ASN A 15 28.31 -24.67 -39.15
N VAL A 16 27.53 -25.39 -38.33
CA VAL A 16 26.10 -25.08 -38.07
C VAL A 16 25.84 -24.80 -36.58
N GLN A 17 25.14 -23.69 -36.28
CA GLN A 17 24.56 -23.42 -34.97
C GLN A 17 23.08 -23.85 -34.99
N ILE A 18 22.72 -24.81 -34.13
CA ILE A 18 21.33 -25.25 -33.94
C ILE A 18 20.78 -24.57 -32.69
N ASN A 19 19.80 -23.68 -32.86
CA ASN A 19 19.03 -23.12 -31.76
C ASN A 19 17.70 -23.88 -31.65
N ILE A 20 17.58 -24.76 -30.66
CA ILE A 20 16.30 -25.38 -30.31
C ILE A 20 15.54 -24.38 -29.45
N GLY A 21 14.41 -23.86 -29.93
CA GLY A 21 13.51 -23.02 -29.13
C GLY A 21 12.87 -23.79 -27.97
N LYS A 22 12.00 -23.14 -27.19
CA LYS A 22 11.31 -23.77 -26.06
C LYS A 22 10.62 -25.07 -26.49
N VAL A 23 11.05 -26.21 -25.93
CA VAL A 23 10.30 -27.45 -26.01
C VAL A 23 9.10 -27.30 -25.09
N ILE A 24 7.94 -27.01 -25.68
CA ILE A 24 6.68 -26.96 -24.95
C ILE A 24 6.31 -28.42 -24.70
N GLU A 25 6.62 -28.94 -23.51
CA GLU A 25 5.80 -30.04 -23.00
C GLU A 25 4.38 -29.46 -22.85
N GLU A 26 3.37 -30.17 -23.38
CA GLU A 26 1.99 -29.93 -22.95
C GLU A 26 1.99 -30.11 -21.44
N GLY A 27 2.11 -28.99 -20.73
CA GLY A 27 2.11 -28.96 -19.28
C GLY A 27 0.84 -29.66 -18.82
N VAL A 28 0.94 -30.38 -17.73
CA VAL A 28 -0.21 -30.96 -17.04
C VAL A 28 -1.16 -29.80 -16.77
N ASP A 29 -2.17 -29.63 -17.63
CA ASP A 29 -3.30 -28.74 -17.42
C ASP A 29 -3.97 -29.23 -16.14
N GLY A 30 -3.53 -28.71 -14.99
CA GLY A 30 -4.28 -28.82 -13.76
C GLY A 30 -5.66 -28.28 -14.09
N GLN A 31 -6.69 -29.13 -14.01
CA GLN A 31 -8.06 -28.77 -14.39
C GLN A 31 -8.39 -27.39 -13.84
N ILE A 32 -8.61 -26.42 -14.73
CA ILE A 32 -9.11 -25.10 -14.37
C ILE A 32 -10.41 -25.32 -13.62
N GLU A 33 -10.49 -24.82 -12.38
CA GLU A 33 -11.62 -25.11 -11.48
C GLU A 33 -12.69 -24.00 -11.56
N GLY A 34 -12.27 -22.76 -11.74
CA GLY A 34 -13.13 -21.59 -11.86
C GLY A 34 -13.47 -21.21 -13.30
N PRO A 35 -14.51 -20.39 -13.51
CA PRO A 35 -15.01 -20.06 -14.85
C PRO A 35 -14.18 -18.99 -15.58
N THR A 36 -13.24 -18.32 -14.91
CA THR A 36 -12.57 -17.11 -15.43
C THR A 36 -11.05 -17.16 -15.25
N PRO A 37 -10.33 -18.15 -15.81
CA PRO A 37 -8.87 -18.09 -15.92
C PRO A 37 -8.46 -16.98 -16.90
N LYS A 38 -7.40 -16.23 -16.58
CA LYS A 38 -6.83 -15.16 -17.42
C LYS A 38 -7.90 -14.19 -17.93
N PRO A 39 -8.72 -13.58 -17.05
CA PRO A 39 -9.89 -12.80 -17.43
C PRO A 39 -9.51 -11.62 -18.35
N GLU A 40 -10.28 -11.39 -19.40
CA GLU A 40 -10.21 -10.17 -20.20
C GLU A 40 -10.95 -9.03 -19.48
N ILE A 41 -10.84 -7.81 -20.02
CA ILE A 41 -11.40 -6.57 -19.43
C ILE A 41 -12.92 -6.64 -19.12
N THR A 42 -13.67 -7.56 -19.73
CA THR A 42 -15.11 -7.75 -19.49
C THR A 42 -15.47 -9.06 -18.79
N SER A 43 -14.52 -9.99 -18.61
CA SER A 43 -14.84 -11.35 -18.14
C SER A 43 -15.45 -11.39 -16.73
N LEU A 44 -15.08 -10.45 -15.87
CA LEU A 44 -15.59 -10.32 -14.49
C LEU A 44 -16.58 -9.16 -14.33
N ARG A 45 -17.05 -8.56 -15.42
CA ARG A 45 -17.96 -7.39 -15.40
C ARG A 45 -19.23 -7.64 -14.59
N ASN A 46 -19.78 -8.85 -14.64
CA ASN A 46 -20.98 -9.20 -13.86
C ASN A 46 -20.70 -9.19 -12.35
N TRP A 47 -19.52 -9.63 -11.92
CA TRP A 47 -19.10 -9.50 -10.52
C TRP A 47 -18.93 -8.04 -10.14
N ASP A 48 -18.23 -7.28 -10.96
CA ASP A 48 -18.02 -5.85 -10.75
C ASP A 48 -19.36 -5.11 -10.65
N TYR A 49 -20.34 -5.48 -11.46
CA TYR A 49 -21.67 -4.88 -11.45
C TYR A 49 -22.42 -5.14 -10.14
N ARG A 50 -22.31 -6.34 -9.58
CA ARG A 50 -22.89 -6.65 -8.26
C ARG A 50 -22.22 -5.83 -7.15
N ILE A 51 -20.91 -5.59 -7.26
CA ILE A 51 -20.21 -4.65 -6.37
C ILE A 51 -20.82 -3.25 -6.51
N LEU A 52 -20.92 -2.73 -7.74
CA LEU A 52 -21.35 -1.35 -8.02
C LEU A 52 -22.84 -1.10 -7.71
N ASP A 53 -23.67 -2.15 -7.78
CA ASP A 53 -25.08 -2.09 -7.40
C ASP A 53 -25.24 -1.89 -5.89
N ARG A 54 -24.47 -2.63 -5.08
CA ARG A 54 -24.46 -2.47 -3.62
C ARG A 54 -23.71 -1.24 -3.15
N TYR A 55 -22.51 -1.02 -3.70
CA TYR A 55 -21.61 0.06 -3.33
C TYR A 55 -21.52 1.04 -4.48
N ASN A 56 -22.44 2.01 -4.49
CA ASN A 56 -22.52 2.94 -5.60
C ASN A 56 -21.24 3.79 -5.68
N PRO A 57 -20.72 4.01 -6.91
CA PRO A 57 -19.70 5.02 -7.13
C PRO A 57 -20.21 6.38 -6.67
N VAL A 58 -19.38 7.08 -5.89
CA VAL A 58 -19.61 8.47 -5.53
C VAL A 58 -18.45 9.29 -6.06
N TYR A 59 -18.77 10.24 -6.93
CA TYR A 59 -17.80 11.05 -7.64
C TYR A 59 -17.64 12.43 -7.00
N THR A 60 -16.39 12.80 -6.73
CA THR A 60 -15.98 14.10 -6.17
C THR A 60 -14.88 14.71 -7.05
N PRO A 61 -15.22 15.21 -8.25
CA PRO A 61 -14.24 15.74 -9.18
C PRO A 61 -13.43 16.88 -8.55
N THR A 62 -12.12 16.90 -8.78
CA THR A 62 -11.25 18.01 -8.37
C THR A 62 -11.21 19.13 -9.42
N SER A 63 -11.83 18.91 -10.58
CA SER A 63 -11.90 19.81 -11.72
C SER A 63 -13.12 19.41 -12.56
N ASP A 64 -13.92 20.38 -12.95
CA ASP A 64 -15.08 20.18 -13.84
C ASP A 64 -14.71 20.33 -15.32
N ILE A 65 -13.42 20.29 -15.65
CA ILE A 65 -12.91 20.49 -17.00
C ILE A 65 -12.27 19.20 -17.52
N CYS A 66 -12.62 18.80 -18.74
CA CYS A 66 -11.89 17.79 -19.50
C CYS A 66 -11.00 18.45 -20.57
N ASP A 67 -9.70 18.13 -20.52
CA ASP A 67 -8.67 18.64 -21.44
C ASP A 67 -7.87 17.52 -22.14
N TYR A 68 -8.48 16.34 -22.29
CA TYR A 68 -7.81 15.15 -22.85
C TYR A 68 -7.50 15.22 -24.35
N CYS A 69 -8.15 16.10 -25.12
CA CYS A 69 -7.95 16.18 -26.57
C CYS A 69 -8.10 17.61 -27.10
N THR A 70 -7.79 17.80 -28.38
CA THR A 70 -7.77 19.10 -29.05
C THR A 70 -9.15 19.71 -29.32
N TYR A 71 -10.25 18.97 -29.10
CA TYR A 71 -11.58 19.57 -29.04
C TYR A 71 -11.82 20.34 -27.73
N GLY A 72 -11.07 20.01 -26.67
CA GLY A 72 -11.15 20.69 -25.38
C GLY A 72 -10.45 22.05 -25.36
N LYS A 73 -10.45 22.75 -24.22
CA LYS A 73 -11.00 22.34 -22.92
C LYS A 73 -12.53 22.34 -22.90
N CYS A 74 -13.15 21.25 -22.46
CA CYS A 74 -14.60 21.14 -22.30
C CYS A 74 -15.01 21.45 -20.85
N ASP A 75 -15.95 22.37 -20.66
CA ASP A 75 -16.62 22.62 -19.37
C ASP A 75 -17.73 21.57 -19.13
N LEU A 76 -17.54 20.71 -18.14
CA LEU A 76 -18.48 19.66 -17.74
C LEU A 76 -19.30 20.03 -16.50
N THR A 77 -19.23 21.29 -16.03
CA THR A 77 -19.92 21.78 -14.82
C THR A 77 -21.39 21.39 -14.81
N GLY A 78 -21.87 20.78 -13.72
CA GLY A 78 -23.26 20.34 -13.60
C GLY A 78 -23.58 19.08 -14.40
N ASN A 79 -22.57 18.23 -14.63
CA ASN A 79 -22.67 17.01 -15.43
C ASN A 79 -23.05 17.25 -16.91
N LYS A 80 -22.55 18.35 -17.50
CA LYS A 80 -22.66 18.59 -18.94
C LYS A 80 -21.81 17.58 -19.71
N GLU A 81 -22.18 17.35 -20.96
CA GLU A 81 -21.37 16.62 -21.93
C GLU A 81 -20.28 17.51 -22.53
N GLY A 82 -19.09 16.95 -22.71
CA GLY A 82 -18.03 17.55 -23.52
C GLY A 82 -18.30 17.37 -25.02
N ALA A 83 -17.42 17.92 -25.85
CA ALA A 83 -17.58 17.89 -27.32
C ALA A 83 -17.67 16.46 -27.91
N CYS A 84 -17.13 15.44 -27.23
CA CYS A 84 -17.21 14.04 -27.66
C CYS A 84 -18.36 13.25 -27.02
N GLY A 85 -19.25 13.90 -26.25
CA GLY A 85 -20.41 13.28 -25.61
C GLY A 85 -20.17 12.63 -24.24
N ILE A 86 -18.95 12.69 -23.68
CA ILE A 86 -18.70 12.21 -22.31
C ILE A 86 -19.14 13.28 -21.30
N ASP A 87 -19.87 12.88 -20.26
CA ASP A 87 -20.28 13.76 -19.16
C ASP A 87 -19.23 13.81 -18.03
N LEU A 88 -19.48 14.60 -16.98
CA LEU A 88 -18.57 14.74 -15.85
C LEU A 88 -18.43 13.43 -15.06
N GLU A 89 -19.52 12.69 -14.89
CA GLU A 89 -19.54 11.39 -14.22
C GLU A 89 -18.64 10.39 -14.96
N GLY A 90 -18.88 10.19 -16.26
CA GLY A 90 -18.08 9.33 -17.12
C GLY A 90 -16.62 9.79 -17.19
N HIS A 91 -16.37 11.10 -17.24
CA HIS A 91 -15.00 11.62 -17.22
C HIS A 91 -14.29 11.36 -15.89
N THR A 92 -14.98 11.50 -14.76
CA THR A 92 -14.42 11.24 -13.44
C THR A 92 -14.11 9.75 -13.26
N ALA A 93 -15.00 8.88 -13.71
CA ALA A 93 -14.75 7.44 -13.76
C ALA A 93 -13.57 7.08 -14.67
N ARG A 94 -13.44 7.75 -15.83
CA ARG A 94 -12.28 7.63 -16.73
C ARG A 94 -10.97 8.05 -16.04
N GLN A 95 -10.99 9.10 -15.23
CA GLN A 95 -9.83 9.51 -14.42
C GLN A 95 -9.49 8.49 -13.33
N ALA A 96 -10.50 7.86 -12.71
CA ALA A 96 -10.29 6.76 -11.76
C ALA A 96 -9.65 5.53 -12.45
N LEU A 97 -10.11 5.17 -13.65
CA LEU A 97 -9.46 4.14 -14.48
C LEU A 97 -7.99 4.50 -14.75
N MET A 98 -7.71 5.70 -15.23
CA MET A 98 -6.33 6.13 -15.51
C MET A 98 -5.45 6.11 -14.26
N THR A 99 -5.97 6.53 -13.11
CA THR A 99 -5.26 6.46 -11.83
C THR A 99 -4.93 5.02 -11.47
N SER A 100 -5.86 4.08 -11.67
CA SER A 100 -5.64 2.66 -11.42
C SER A 100 -4.62 2.04 -12.37
N ILE A 101 -4.68 2.39 -13.67
CA ILE A 101 -3.71 1.95 -14.68
C ILE A 101 -2.30 2.42 -14.31
N MET A 102 -2.14 3.68 -13.91
CA MET A 102 -0.83 4.22 -13.52
C MET A 102 -0.24 3.46 -12.33
N GLY A 103 -1.05 3.17 -11.31
CA GLY A 103 -0.60 2.37 -10.15
C GLY A 103 -0.20 0.94 -10.55
N ALA A 104 -1.07 0.25 -11.30
CA ALA A 104 -0.84 -1.10 -11.80
C ALA A 104 0.41 -1.19 -12.69
N ALA A 105 0.61 -0.20 -13.57
CA ALA A 105 1.79 -0.11 -14.42
C ALA A 105 3.07 0.06 -13.60
N CYS A 106 3.06 0.85 -12.51
CA CYS A 106 4.23 0.99 -11.64
C CYS A 106 4.66 -0.34 -11.01
N HIS A 107 3.73 -1.09 -10.40
CA HIS A 107 4.09 -2.37 -9.78
C HIS A 107 4.44 -3.44 -10.81
N SER A 108 3.77 -3.46 -11.96
CA SER A 108 4.06 -4.43 -13.03
C SER A 108 5.39 -4.16 -13.72
N ALA A 109 5.73 -2.89 -13.97
CA ALA A 109 7.03 -2.51 -14.53
C ALA A 109 8.18 -2.81 -13.56
N HIS A 110 7.96 -2.60 -12.25
CA HIS A 110 8.90 -3.03 -11.21
C HIS A 110 9.11 -4.54 -11.27
N GLY A 111 8.03 -5.33 -11.26
CA GLY A 111 8.08 -6.79 -11.33
C GLY A 111 8.77 -7.29 -12.60
N ARG A 112 8.50 -6.68 -13.75
CA ARG A 112 9.13 -7.00 -15.05
C ARG A 112 10.64 -6.74 -15.02
N HIS A 113 11.06 -5.58 -14.52
CA HIS A 113 12.47 -5.25 -14.42
C HIS A 113 13.21 -6.24 -13.51
N LEU A 114 12.68 -6.51 -12.31
CA LEU A 114 13.24 -7.50 -11.40
C LEU A 114 13.24 -8.91 -12.00
N LEU A 115 12.19 -9.33 -12.70
CA LEU A 115 12.13 -10.67 -13.28
C LEU A 115 13.22 -10.87 -14.33
N HIS A 116 13.42 -9.90 -15.24
CA HIS A 116 14.51 -9.98 -16.22
C HIS A 116 15.89 -9.97 -15.55
N TYR A 117 16.08 -9.10 -14.55
CA TYR A 117 17.32 -9.03 -13.77
C TYR A 117 17.64 -10.37 -13.07
N LEU A 118 16.66 -10.94 -12.37
CA LEU A 118 16.82 -12.17 -11.61
C LEU A 118 16.94 -13.41 -12.50
N ILE A 119 16.23 -13.48 -13.64
CA ILE A 119 16.44 -14.54 -14.64
C ILE A 119 17.86 -14.48 -15.18
N LYS A 120 18.39 -13.30 -15.49
CA LYS A 120 19.77 -13.16 -15.96
C LYS A 120 20.79 -13.65 -14.92
N ARG A 121 20.51 -13.45 -13.62
CA ARG A 121 21.43 -13.81 -12.51
C ARG A 121 21.29 -15.25 -12.02
N TYR A 122 20.07 -15.79 -11.97
CA TYR A 122 19.77 -17.08 -11.33
C TYR A 122 19.19 -18.13 -12.30
N GLY A 123 18.81 -17.74 -13.52
CA GLY A 123 18.17 -18.60 -14.51
C GLY A 123 16.65 -18.71 -14.35
N GLU A 124 15.95 -19.02 -15.44
CA GLU A 124 14.48 -19.18 -15.46
C GLU A 124 13.99 -20.30 -14.52
N ASP A 125 14.79 -21.37 -14.38
CA ASP A 125 14.45 -22.55 -13.58
C ASP A 125 14.65 -22.37 -12.08
N HIS A 126 15.05 -21.17 -11.62
CA HIS A 126 15.23 -20.92 -10.18
C HIS A 126 13.90 -21.11 -9.44
N PRO A 127 13.85 -21.97 -8.41
CA PRO A 127 12.59 -22.34 -7.77
C PRO A 127 12.02 -21.19 -6.93
N ILE A 128 10.69 -21.09 -6.91
CA ILE A 128 9.98 -20.19 -6.00
C ILE A 128 10.03 -20.76 -4.58
N ASN A 129 10.48 -19.93 -3.64
CA ASN A 129 10.53 -20.27 -2.22
C ASN A 129 10.03 -19.10 -1.35
N VAL A 130 8.80 -19.24 -0.89
CA VAL A 130 8.10 -18.25 -0.04
C VAL A 130 7.91 -18.75 1.40
N GLY A 131 8.59 -19.83 1.77
CA GLY A 131 8.51 -20.43 3.11
C GLY A 131 7.38 -21.47 3.24
N PRO A 132 6.83 -21.69 4.44
CA PRO A 132 5.88 -22.78 4.72
C PRO A 132 4.46 -22.51 4.15
N SER A 133 4.35 -22.53 2.82
CA SER A 133 3.10 -22.37 2.08
C SER A 133 3.03 -23.33 0.90
N ASN A 134 1.94 -24.11 0.81
CA ASN A 134 1.65 -24.90 -0.38
C ASN A 134 1.06 -24.01 -1.48
N LEU A 135 0.16 -23.09 -1.13
CA LEU A 135 -0.37 -22.08 -2.04
C LEU A 135 0.62 -20.92 -2.13
N LYS A 136 1.68 -21.09 -2.95
CA LYS A 136 2.83 -20.17 -3.03
C LYS A 136 2.50 -18.82 -3.69
N ALA A 137 1.57 -18.78 -4.65
CA ALA A 137 1.18 -17.57 -5.37
C ALA A 137 -0.36 -17.49 -5.50
N PRO A 138 -1.08 -17.16 -4.40
CA PRO A 138 -2.54 -17.22 -4.36
C PRO A 138 -3.25 -16.34 -5.41
N LEU A 139 -2.74 -15.13 -5.70
CA LEU A 139 -3.34 -14.24 -6.69
C LEU A 139 -3.10 -14.76 -8.10
N THR A 140 -1.89 -15.22 -8.40
CA THR A 140 -1.53 -15.84 -9.67
C THR A 140 -2.42 -17.06 -9.93
N GLU A 141 -2.59 -17.94 -8.95
CA GLU A 141 -3.48 -19.10 -9.11
C GLU A 141 -4.93 -18.67 -9.33
N THR A 142 -5.40 -17.69 -8.55
CA THR A 142 -6.81 -17.25 -8.61
C THR A 142 -7.16 -16.54 -9.92
N ILE A 143 -6.22 -15.79 -10.48
CA ILE A 143 -6.43 -15.00 -11.71
C ILE A 143 -6.05 -15.82 -12.94
N MET A 144 -4.88 -16.45 -12.93
CA MET A 144 -4.30 -17.11 -14.11
C MET A 144 -4.66 -18.59 -14.21
N GLY A 145 -5.09 -19.23 -13.12
CA GLY A 145 -5.37 -20.67 -13.07
C GLY A 145 -4.13 -21.55 -12.99
N ILE A 146 -2.95 -20.96 -12.80
CA ILE A 146 -1.66 -21.67 -12.73
C ILE A 146 -1.01 -21.52 -11.37
N GLN A 147 -0.28 -22.55 -10.94
CA GLN A 147 0.56 -22.52 -9.75
C GLN A 147 2.02 -22.49 -10.20
N PRO A 148 2.73 -21.37 -10.07
CA PRO A 148 4.10 -21.25 -10.53
C PRO A 148 5.04 -22.01 -9.58
N GLU A 149 6.04 -22.69 -10.16
CA GLU A 149 7.08 -23.42 -9.42
C GLU A 149 8.46 -22.77 -9.57
N THR A 150 8.72 -22.11 -10.70
CA THR A 150 9.98 -21.37 -10.96
C THR A 150 9.70 -19.90 -11.24
N ILE A 151 10.72 -19.05 -11.14
CA ILE A 151 10.57 -17.63 -11.48
C ILE A 151 10.21 -17.44 -12.97
N GLY A 152 10.65 -18.34 -13.86
CA GLY A 152 10.31 -18.33 -15.28
C GLY A 152 8.81 -18.48 -15.56
N ASP A 153 8.06 -19.13 -14.67
CA ASP A 153 6.61 -19.29 -14.79
C ASP A 153 5.86 -17.94 -14.70
N PHE A 154 6.50 -16.88 -14.17
CA PHE A 154 5.92 -15.54 -14.13
C PHE A 154 6.09 -14.72 -15.43
N LEU A 155 6.90 -15.17 -16.39
CA LEU A 155 7.00 -14.53 -17.71
C LEU A 155 5.64 -14.39 -18.41
N PRO A 156 4.84 -15.47 -18.59
CA PRO A 156 3.50 -15.37 -19.17
C PRO A 156 2.50 -14.64 -18.27
N VAL A 157 2.75 -14.55 -16.96
CA VAL A 157 1.89 -13.83 -16.01
C VAL A 157 2.02 -12.32 -16.23
N LEU A 158 3.25 -11.80 -16.24
CA LEU A 158 3.48 -10.38 -16.51
C LEU A 158 3.13 -10.00 -17.95
N ALA A 159 3.32 -10.90 -18.92
CA ALA A 159 2.90 -10.64 -20.31
C ALA A 159 1.38 -10.42 -20.40
N TYR A 160 0.58 -11.22 -19.68
CA TYR A 160 -0.86 -10.99 -19.57
C TYR A 160 -1.18 -9.65 -18.90
N VAL A 161 -0.50 -9.29 -17.80
CA VAL A 161 -0.72 -8.01 -17.13
C VAL A 161 -0.43 -6.83 -18.07
N GLU A 162 0.69 -6.87 -18.78
CA GLU A 162 1.11 -5.84 -19.74
C GLU A 162 0.13 -5.70 -20.91
N GLU A 163 -0.36 -6.82 -21.44
CA GLU A 163 -1.38 -6.85 -22.48
C GLU A 163 -2.68 -6.19 -21.99
N GLN A 164 -3.17 -6.59 -20.82
CA GLN A 164 -4.41 -6.04 -20.27
C GLN A 164 -4.29 -4.55 -19.92
N LEU A 165 -3.16 -4.10 -19.38
CA LEU A 165 -2.91 -2.67 -19.14
C LEU A 165 -2.90 -1.87 -20.43
N THR A 166 -2.41 -2.44 -21.53
CA THR A 166 -2.48 -1.83 -22.86
C THR A 166 -3.93 -1.66 -23.31
N GLN A 167 -4.76 -2.70 -23.16
CA GLN A 167 -6.19 -2.63 -23.49
C GLN A 167 -6.94 -1.58 -22.65
N LEU A 168 -6.66 -1.53 -21.34
CA LEU A 168 -7.27 -0.56 -20.43
C LEU A 168 -6.87 0.89 -20.77
N THR A 169 -5.60 1.11 -21.13
CA THR A 169 -5.11 2.42 -21.58
C THR A 169 -5.81 2.84 -22.87
N ALA A 170 -5.96 1.91 -23.82
CA ALA A 170 -6.69 2.17 -25.06
C ALA A 170 -8.16 2.51 -24.80
N ALA A 171 -8.81 1.86 -23.83
CA ALA A 171 -10.20 2.13 -23.44
C ALA A 171 -10.41 3.51 -22.78
N ALA A 172 -9.35 4.11 -22.23
CA ALA A 172 -9.40 5.44 -21.62
C ALA A 172 -9.15 6.59 -22.63
N ASN A 173 -8.84 6.27 -23.89
CA ASN A 173 -8.69 7.28 -24.93
C ASN A 173 -10.01 8.04 -25.21
N THR A 174 -9.92 9.22 -25.81
CA THR A 174 -11.08 10.00 -26.24
C THR A 174 -11.92 9.19 -27.25
N GLY A 175 -13.25 9.18 -27.06
CA GLY A 175 -14.19 8.51 -27.99
C GLY A 175 -14.30 7.00 -27.83
N GLN A 176 -14.01 6.47 -26.63
CA GLN A 176 -14.06 5.03 -26.34
C GLN A 176 -15.27 4.67 -25.45
N GLU A 177 -15.05 4.32 -24.19
CA GLU A 177 -16.12 4.02 -23.24
C GLU A 177 -16.90 5.29 -22.88
N GLY A 178 -18.23 5.17 -22.82
CA GLY A 178 -19.17 6.25 -22.48
C GLY A 178 -19.91 6.04 -21.17
N SER A 179 -19.83 4.84 -20.58
CA SER A 179 -20.50 4.48 -19.33
C SER A 179 -19.55 4.61 -18.13
N ALA A 180 -19.89 5.48 -17.17
CA ALA A 180 -19.15 5.61 -15.92
C ALA A 180 -19.02 4.26 -15.19
N ARG A 181 -20.11 3.49 -15.17
CA ARG A 181 -20.16 2.15 -14.59
C ARG A 181 -19.16 1.17 -15.23
N ASP A 182 -19.01 1.24 -16.55
CA ASP A 182 -18.05 0.40 -17.28
C ASP A 182 -16.61 0.86 -17.12
N PHE A 183 -16.38 2.17 -16.91
CA PHE A 183 -15.08 2.65 -16.47
C PHE A 183 -14.72 2.12 -15.08
N GLU A 184 -15.66 2.05 -14.13
CA GLU A 184 -15.40 1.46 -12.80
C GLU A 184 -15.10 -0.03 -12.86
N SER A 185 -15.82 -0.82 -13.68
CA SER A 185 -15.48 -2.24 -13.88
C SER A 185 -14.07 -2.40 -14.46
N LYS A 186 -13.67 -1.53 -15.40
CA LYS A 186 -12.29 -1.50 -15.92
C LYS A 186 -11.27 -1.05 -14.87
N ALA A 187 -11.62 -0.12 -13.98
CA ALA A 187 -10.77 0.30 -12.88
C ALA A 187 -10.56 -0.84 -11.86
N LEU A 188 -11.63 -1.55 -11.52
CA LEU A 188 -11.57 -2.79 -10.73
C LEU A 188 -10.67 -3.83 -11.40
N HIS A 189 -10.74 -3.99 -12.72
CA HIS A 189 -9.82 -4.83 -13.48
C HIS A 189 -8.37 -4.41 -13.36
N ALA A 190 -8.07 -3.11 -13.53
CA ALA A 190 -6.73 -2.58 -13.32
C ALA A 190 -6.21 -2.84 -11.90
N GLY A 191 -7.06 -2.70 -10.87
CA GLY A 191 -6.70 -3.00 -9.48
C GLY A 191 -6.42 -4.48 -9.22
N MET A 192 -7.13 -5.39 -9.89
CA MET A 192 -6.80 -6.83 -9.82
C MET A 192 -5.43 -7.13 -10.45
N LEU A 193 -5.13 -6.51 -11.60
CA LEU A 193 -3.83 -6.64 -12.26
C LEU A 193 -2.70 -6.04 -11.42
N ASP A 194 -2.96 -4.97 -10.68
CA ASP A 194 -2.03 -4.37 -9.73
C ASP A 194 -1.60 -5.37 -8.65
N LEU A 195 -2.58 -6.05 -8.02
CA LEU A 195 -2.31 -7.10 -7.03
C LEU A 195 -1.46 -8.23 -7.64
N LEU A 196 -1.75 -8.63 -8.89
CA LEU A 196 -0.99 -9.67 -9.59
C LEU A 196 0.46 -9.24 -9.86
N GLY A 197 0.69 -8.05 -10.41
CA GLY A 197 2.03 -7.53 -10.66
C GLY A 197 2.87 -7.39 -9.38
N MET A 198 2.24 -6.96 -8.28
CA MET A 198 2.85 -6.92 -6.96
C MET A 198 3.24 -8.31 -6.43
N GLU A 199 2.36 -9.31 -6.60
CA GLU A 199 2.66 -10.68 -6.16
C GLU A 199 3.89 -11.24 -6.87
N VAL A 200 3.96 -11.05 -8.19
CA VAL A 200 5.14 -11.44 -8.98
C VAL A 200 6.38 -10.75 -8.43
N ALA A 201 6.35 -9.42 -8.30
CA ALA A 201 7.49 -8.62 -7.89
C ALA A 201 8.07 -9.06 -6.54
N ASP A 202 7.22 -9.32 -5.54
CA ASP A 202 7.71 -9.69 -4.20
C ASP A 202 8.15 -11.16 -4.12
N ILE A 203 7.44 -12.09 -4.77
CA ILE A 203 7.80 -13.51 -4.75
C ILE A 203 9.18 -13.76 -5.36
N ILE A 204 9.49 -13.14 -6.50
CA ILE A 204 10.76 -13.38 -7.19
C ILE A 204 11.95 -12.86 -6.37
N GLN A 205 11.84 -11.68 -5.77
CA GLN A 205 12.92 -11.14 -4.92
C GLN A 205 13.08 -11.94 -3.63
N ILE A 206 11.99 -12.41 -3.00
CA ILE A 206 12.08 -13.31 -1.84
C ILE A 206 12.82 -14.61 -2.20
N SER A 207 12.48 -15.17 -3.37
CA SER A 207 13.00 -16.47 -3.81
C SER A 207 14.48 -16.40 -4.22
N CYS A 208 14.92 -15.30 -4.82
CA CYS A 208 16.28 -15.16 -5.35
C CYS A 208 17.27 -14.45 -4.40
N MET A 209 16.79 -13.52 -3.57
CA MET A 209 17.65 -12.59 -2.83
C MET A 209 17.74 -12.88 -1.33
N GLY A 210 17.47 -14.12 -0.91
CA GLY A 210 17.67 -14.53 0.48
C GLY A 210 16.78 -13.81 1.51
N MET A 211 15.74 -13.10 1.08
CA MET A 211 14.86 -12.36 2.00
C MET A 211 14.04 -13.31 2.91
N PRO A 212 13.47 -12.80 4.01
CA PRO A 212 12.66 -13.59 4.94
C PRO A 212 11.46 -14.26 4.28
N LYS A 213 11.13 -15.49 4.74
CA LYS A 213 10.15 -16.37 4.09
C LYS A 213 9.02 -16.78 5.05
N ALA A 214 8.10 -15.85 5.28
CA ALA A 214 7.02 -16.02 6.27
C ALA A 214 7.55 -16.35 7.66
N GLU A 215 8.66 -15.73 8.06
CA GLU A 215 9.25 -15.87 9.38
C GLU A 215 8.54 -14.94 10.37
N GLU A 216 8.17 -15.42 11.56
CA GLU A 216 7.48 -14.60 12.56
C GLU A 216 8.44 -13.66 13.31
N ASP A 217 9.67 -14.12 13.54
CA ASP A 217 10.71 -13.43 14.32
C ASP A 217 11.81 -12.86 13.43
N THR A 218 11.43 -12.10 12.40
CA THR A 218 12.40 -11.32 11.63
C THR A 218 13.09 -10.27 12.52
N ALA A 219 14.34 -9.96 12.18
CA ALA A 219 15.11 -8.95 12.91
C ALA A 219 14.48 -7.55 12.81
N MET A 220 14.92 -6.65 13.68
CA MET A 220 14.52 -5.25 13.67
C MET A 220 15.54 -4.40 12.90
N ALA A 221 15.06 -3.52 12.04
CA ALA A 221 15.87 -2.46 11.43
C ALA A 221 15.71 -1.16 12.23
N GLU A 222 16.80 -0.40 12.36
CA GLU A 222 16.74 0.95 12.91
C GLU A 222 16.04 1.90 11.93
N ILE A 223 15.22 2.80 12.47
CA ILE A 223 14.50 3.78 11.66
C ILE A 223 14.50 5.20 12.24
N GLY A 224 14.58 6.21 11.35
CA GLY A 224 14.39 7.62 11.66
C GLY A 224 15.53 8.53 11.21
N MET A 225 15.30 9.85 11.21
CA MET A 225 16.31 10.82 10.76
C MET A 225 17.51 10.92 11.70
N GLY A 226 17.38 10.50 12.96
CA GLY A 226 18.44 10.61 13.97
C GLY A 226 19.43 9.45 14.02
N ILE A 227 19.24 8.38 13.23
CA ILE A 227 19.93 7.08 13.42
C ILE A 227 21.32 6.98 12.79
N LEU A 228 21.64 7.81 11.78
CA LEU A 228 22.93 7.73 11.09
C LEU A 228 23.99 8.55 11.84
N ASP A 229 25.23 8.05 11.82
CA ASP A 229 26.39 8.77 12.31
C ASP A 229 26.90 9.74 11.22
N PRO A 230 26.68 11.07 11.36
CA PRO A 230 27.10 12.03 10.34
C PRO A 230 28.62 12.25 10.30
N THR A 231 29.38 11.64 11.22
CA THR A 231 30.85 11.69 11.19
C THR A 231 31.43 10.73 10.15
N LYS A 232 30.68 9.71 9.75
CA LYS A 232 31.02 8.78 8.66
C LYS A 232 30.48 9.29 7.31
N PRO A 233 31.04 8.80 6.18
CA PRO A 233 30.39 8.94 4.88
C PRO A 233 28.98 8.34 4.87
N VAL A 234 28.02 9.06 4.27
CA VAL A 234 26.61 8.64 4.24
C VAL A 234 26.11 8.42 2.81
N VAL A 235 25.63 7.20 2.53
CA VAL A 235 24.95 6.83 1.28
C VAL A 235 23.45 6.70 1.55
N VAL A 236 22.64 7.35 0.71
CA VAL A 236 21.17 7.24 0.80
C VAL A 236 20.59 6.76 -0.53
N CYS A 237 19.86 5.64 -0.48
CA CYS A 237 19.11 5.11 -1.61
C CYS A 237 17.64 5.55 -1.55
N VAL A 238 17.07 6.03 -2.65
CA VAL A 238 15.70 6.55 -2.73
C VAL A 238 14.95 5.89 -3.87
N GLY A 239 13.86 5.19 -3.54
CA GLY A 239 12.96 4.58 -4.52
C GLY A 239 12.36 3.25 -4.06
N HIS A 240 12.34 2.26 -4.94
CA HIS A 240 11.65 0.97 -4.82
C HIS A 240 12.49 -0.23 -5.24
N ASN A 241 13.24 -0.18 -6.34
CA ASN A 241 13.87 -1.37 -6.92
C ASN A 241 15.19 -1.71 -6.22
N ILE A 242 15.27 -2.90 -5.61
CA ILE A 242 16.42 -3.37 -4.83
C ILE A 242 17.64 -3.76 -5.67
N ALA A 243 17.51 -3.89 -7.00
CA ALA A 243 18.59 -4.41 -7.84
C ALA A 243 19.91 -3.62 -7.73
N ALA A 244 19.86 -2.28 -7.78
CA ALA A 244 21.07 -1.46 -7.66
C ALA A 244 21.60 -1.41 -6.21
N PRO A 245 20.77 -1.17 -5.17
CA PRO A 245 21.27 -1.19 -3.80
C PRO A 245 21.84 -2.54 -3.35
N ALA A 246 21.36 -3.67 -3.91
CA ALA A 246 21.94 -4.99 -3.61
C ALA A 246 23.43 -5.07 -3.97
N TYR A 247 23.85 -4.54 -5.12
CA TYR A 247 25.27 -4.50 -5.49
C TYR A 247 26.10 -3.58 -4.58
N ILE A 248 25.51 -2.48 -4.09
CA ILE A 248 26.17 -1.59 -3.12
C ILE A 248 26.39 -2.34 -1.81
N LEU A 249 25.36 -3.05 -1.33
CA LEU A 249 25.42 -3.84 -0.10
C LEU A 249 26.42 -5.00 -0.22
N ASP A 250 26.40 -5.73 -1.34
CA ASP A 250 27.36 -6.81 -1.61
C ASP A 250 28.81 -6.27 -1.60
N TYR A 251 29.08 -5.19 -2.33
CA TYR A 251 30.41 -4.58 -2.37
C TYR A 251 30.87 -4.08 -0.99
N MET A 252 29.96 -3.49 -0.21
CA MET A 252 30.26 -3.05 1.15
C MET A 252 30.58 -4.20 2.10
N ASP A 253 29.90 -5.34 1.96
CA ASP A 253 30.18 -6.55 2.75
C ASP A 253 31.55 -7.14 2.39
N GLU A 254 31.78 -7.37 1.09
CA GLU A 254 33.02 -7.95 0.55
C GLU A 254 34.27 -7.12 0.90
N ASN A 255 34.10 -5.80 1.09
CA ASN A 255 35.18 -4.87 1.41
C ASN A 255 35.18 -4.38 2.87
N ALA A 256 34.35 -4.97 3.74
CA ALA A 256 34.22 -4.61 5.16
C ALA A 256 34.03 -3.10 5.40
N LEU A 257 33.05 -2.51 4.69
CA LEU A 257 32.79 -1.07 4.69
C LEU A 257 31.63 -0.65 5.61
N PHE A 258 30.83 -1.56 6.16
CA PHE A 258 29.70 -1.21 7.04
C PHE A 258 30.11 -0.45 8.32
N ASP A 259 31.32 -0.67 8.83
CA ASP A 259 31.83 0.10 9.97
C ASP A 259 32.28 1.52 9.57
N LYS A 260 32.54 1.74 8.28
CA LYS A 260 33.13 2.97 7.73
C LYS A 260 32.10 3.87 7.05
N ILE A 261 31.05 3.30 6.45
CA ILE A 261 30.03 4.02 5.67
C ILE A 261 28.67 3.71 6.27
N GLU A 262 27.88 4.75 6.51
CA GLU A 262 26.46 4.62 6.83
C GLU A 262 25.67 4.47 5.52
N ILE A 263 24.82 3.45 5.44
CA ILE A 263 23.92 3.24 4.30
C ILE A 263 22.48 3.10 4.78
N ALA A 264 21.60 3.90 4.18
CA ALA A 264 20.18 3.90 4.52
C ALA A 264 19.29 4.14 3.30
N GLY A 265 18.01 3.80 3.44
CA GLY A 265 17.01 4.01 2.41
C GLY A 265 15.90 4.98 2.80
N LEU A 266 15.25 5.54 1.78
CA LEU A 266 13.96 6.22 1.84
C LEU A 266 12.96 5.48 0.93
N CYS A 267 11.68 5.47 1.31
CA CYS A 267 10.63 4.76 0.57
C CYS A 267 10.83 3.22 0.53
N CYS A 268 10.16 2.53 -0.39
CA CYS A 268 10.04 1.08 -0.37
C CYS A 268 11.36 0.33 -0.59
N THR A 269 12.35 0.93 -1.26
CA THR A 269 13.72 0.36 -1.36
C THR A 269 14.38 0.21 0.02
N ALA A 270 14.06 1.08 0.98
CA ALA A 270 14.58 0.97 2.34
C ALA A 270 14.15 -0.34 3.04
N HIS A 271 12.89 -0.75 2.85
CA HIS A 271 12.42 -2.04 3.34
C HIS A 271 13.17 -3.18 2.67
N ASP A 272 13.27 -3.16 1.33
CA ASP A 272 13.86 -4.27 0.58
C ASP A 272 15.38 -4.37 0.80
N MET A 273 16.07 -3.25 1.05
CA MET A 273 17.46 -3.23 1.50
C MET A 273 17.62 -3.94 2.84
N THR A 274 16.76 -3.67 3.83
CA THR A 274 16.83 -4.33 5.15
C THR A 274 16.43 -5.80 5.10
N ARG A 275 15.55 -6.19 4.16
CA ARG A 275 15.20 -7.59 3.90
C ARG A 275 16.36 -8.36 3.27
N TYR A 276 17.16 -7.69 2.44
CA TYR A 276 18.36 -8.26 1.82
C TYR A 276 19.54 -8.31 2.80
N ASN A 277 19.82 -7.19 3.47
CA ASN A 277 20.91 -7.06 4.43
C ASN A 277 20.46 -6.25 5.65
N LYS A 278 20.39 -6.91 6.80
CA LYS A 278 19.91 -6.35 8.08
C LYS A 278 20.76 -5.19 8.64
N THR A 279 21.95 -4.94 8.09
CA THR A 279 22.83 -3.83 8.51
C THR A 279 22.41 -2.50 7.88
N ALA A 280 21.63 -2.53 6.79
CA ALA A 280 21.04 -1.33 6.22
C ALA A 280 20.04 -0.70 7.20
N LYS A 281 19.86 0.62 7.09
CA LYS A 281 18.97 1.40 7.96
C LYS A 281 17.86 2.09 7.16
N ILE A 282 16.81 2.54 7.85
CA ILE A 282 15.67 3.22 7.21
C ILE A 282 15.59 4.66 7.69
N ILE A 283 15.63 5.65 6.79
CA ILE A 283 15.45 7.05 7.19
C ILE A 283 13.96 7.34 7.40
N GLY A 284 13.11 6.87 6.48
CA GLY A 284 11.66 7.02 6.58
C GLY A 284 10.95 7.04 5.24
N SER A 285 9.73 7.59 5.25
CA SER A 285 8.83 7.69 4.09
C SER A 285 9.24 8.80 3.10
N MET A 286 8.50 8.93 1.99
CA MET A 286 8.69 10.00 1.00
C MET A 286 8.71 11.40 1.63
N SER A 287 7.92 11.62 2.68
CA SER A 287 7.82 12.91 3.40
C SER A 287 9.13 13.33 4.07
N LYS A 288 10.10 12.41 4.19
CA LYS A 288 11.42 12.64 4.75
C LYS A 288 12.49 12.93 3.69
N GLU A 289 12.22 12.72 2.39
CA GLU A 289 13.24 12.90 1.32
C GLU A 289 13.87 14.29 1.33
N LEU A 290 13.07 15.35 1.13
CA LEU A 290 13.61 16.71 1.06
C LEU A 290 14.19 17.16 2.40
N LYS A 291 13.54 16.79 3.51
CA LYS A 291 14.02 17.09 4.86
C LYS A 291 15.43 16.53 5.07
N TYR A 292 15.64 15.27 4.69
CA TYR A 292 16.93 14.62 4.86
C TYR A 292 17.98 15.13 3.90
N ILE A 293 17.62 15.44 2.65
CA ILE A 293 18.55 16.11 1.71
C ILE A 293 19.01 17.46 2.30
N ARG A 294 18.06 18.28 2.78
CA ARG A 294 18.35 19.61 3.33
C ARG A 294 18.97 19.61 4.72
N SER A 295 19.03 18.46 5.39
CA SER A 295 19.88 18.29 6.58
C SER A 295 21.38 18.42 6.23
N GLY A 296 21.74 18.18 4.95
CA GLY A 296 23.13 18.14 4.50
C GLY A 296 23.90 16.89 4.94
N ILE A 297 23.26 15.93 5.61
CA ILE A 297 23.90 14.68 6.07
C ILE A 297 24.34 13.78 4.89
N PRO A 298 23.53 13.54 3.84
CA PRO A 298 23.94 12.62 2.76
C PRO A 298 25.20 13.09 2.04
N ASP A 299 26.12 12.17 1.76
CA ASP A 299 27.30 12.42 0.91
C ASP A 299 27.08 11.94 -0.52
N VAL A 300 26.24 10.93 -0.74
CA VAL A 300 25.84 10.44 -2.07
C VAL A 300 24.37 10.05 -2.03
N LEU A 301 23.62 10.44 -3.06
CA LEU A 301 22.25 9.95 -3.30
C LEU A 301 22.23 8.96 -4.46
N VAL A 302 21.52 7.86 -4.28
CA VAL A 302 21.25 6.88 -5.33
C VAL A 302 19.75 6.84 -5.55
N THR A 303 19.29 7.13 -6.76
CA THR A 303 17.85 7.17 -7.09
C THR A 303 17.49 6.07 -8.06
N ASP A 304 16.41 5.35 -7.79
CA ASP A 304 15.83 4.39 -8.72
C ASP A 304 14.56 4.94 -9.42
N GLU A 305 13.36 4.54 -9.02
CA GLU A 305 12.08 4.83 -9.61
C GLU A 305 10.98 4.95 -8.53
N GLN A 306 9.92 5.69 -8.87
CA GLN A 306 8.67 5.83 -8.11
C GLN A 306 8.81 6.45 -6.71
N CYS A 307 7.95 7.42 -6.41
CA CYS A 307 8.03 8.16 -5.13
C CYS A 307 9.45 8.69 -4.88
N VAL A 308 10.11 9.17 -5.92
CA VAL A 308 11.39 9.86 -5.87
C VAL A 308 11.09 11.30 -6.26
N ARG A 309 11.48 12.26 -5.44
CA ARG A 309 11.22 13.67 -5.74
C ARG A 309 11.87 14.10 -7.06
N ALA A 310 11.14 14.90 -7.83
CA ALA A 310 11.61 15.40 -9.12
C ALA A 310 12.72 16.47 -8.99
N ASP A 311 12.86 17.08 -7.81
CA ASP A 311 13.84 18.12 -7.54
C ASP A 311 15.09 17.64 -6.78
N ILE A 312 15.26 16.33 -6.56
CA ILE A 312 16.43 15.77 -5.85
C ILE A 312 17.74 16.28 -6.43
N LEU A 313 17.91 16.23 -7.76
CA LEU A 313 19.16 16.68 -8.38
C LEU A 313 19.47 18.14 -8.07
N ARG A 314 18.46 19.03 -8.11
CA ARG A 314 18.64 20.45 -7.81
C ARG A 314 19.06 20.63 -6.35
N GLU A 315 18.27 20.09 -5.43
CA GLU A 315 18.45 20.26 -3.98
C GLU A 315 19.77 19.64 -3.48
N ALA A 316 20.13 18.47 -4.02
CA ALA A 316 21.40 17.79 -3.71
C ALA A 316 22.61 18.57 -4.25
N SER A 317 22.51 19.12 -5.46
CA SER A 317 23.59 19.90 -6.09
C SER A 317 23.96 21.15 -5.30
N GLU A 318 22.98 21.81 -4.68
CA GLU A 318 23.21 23.00 -3.83
C GLU A 318 24.09 22.66 -2.61
N LEU A 319 24.13 21.40 -2.21
CA LEU A 319 24.88 20.90 -1.06
C LEU A 319 26.10 20.04 -1.44
N HIS A 320 26.52 20.09 -2.71
CA HIS A 320 27.61 19.28 -3.28
C HIS A 320 27.42 17.77 -3.05
N ILE A 321 26.17 17.30 -3.10
CA ILE A 321 25.80 15.89 -2.96
C ILE A 321 25.58 15.32 -4.37
N PRO A 322 26.50 14.49 -4.90
CA PRO A 322 26.31 13.86 -6.20
C PRO A 322 25.14 12.88 -6.21
N VAL A 323 24.43 12.84 -7.34
CA VAL A 323 23.28 11.93 -7.57
C VAL A 323 23.64 10.86 -8.59
N ILE A 324 23.43 9.60 -8.24
CA ILE A 324 23.55 8.45 -9.15
C ILE A 324 22.14 7.97 -9.49
N ALA A 325 21.70 8.23 -10.72
CA ALA A 325 20.44 7.69 -11.23
C ALA A 325 20.67 6.28 -11.78
N THR A 326 19.93 5.28 -11.31
CA THR A 326 20.18 3.86 -11.64
C THR A 326 19.02 3.19 -12.37
N ASN A 327 18.09 3.97 -12.95
CA ASN A 327 16.91 3.43 -13.60
C ASN A 327 16.48 4.33 -14.77
N GLU A 328 16.11 3.74 -15.91
CA GLU A 328 15.73 4.48 -17.11
C GLU A 328 14.46 5.34 -16.95
N LYS A 329 13.64 5.07 -15.91
CA LYS A 329 12.41 5.84 -15.64
C LYS A 329 12.70 7.20 -15.00
N ILE A 330 13.87 7.39 -14.39
CA ILE A 330 14.29 8.65 -13.77
C ILE A 330 15.76 8.91 -14.15
N THR A 331 15.97 9.75 -15.17
CA THR A 331 17.33 10.03 -15.69
C THR A 331 17.81 11.46 -15.40
N TYR A 332 16.92 12.36 -14.98
CA TYR A 332 17.20 13.78 -14.70
C TYR A 332 17.92 14.58 -15.80
N GLY A 333 18.02 14.04 -17.02
CA GLY A 333 18.87 14.61 -18.07
C GLY A 333 20.38 14.51 -17.79
N LEU A 334 20.79 13.61 -16.88
CA LEU A 334 22.18 13.36 -16.54
C LEU A 334 22.90 12.59 -17.66
N PRO A 335 24.22 12.76 -17.84
CA PRO A 335 24.97 11.99 -18.81
C PRO A 335 24.98 10.50 -18.43
N ASP A 336 24.75 9.62 -19.40
CA ASP A 336 24.96 8.19 -19.25
C ASP A 336 26.47 7.90 -19.23
N ARG A 337 26.94 7.33 -18.12
CA ARG A 337 28.34 6.98 -17.89
C ARG A 337 28.50 5.48 -17.64
N SER A 338 27.51 4.66 -18.00
CA SER A 338 27.53 3.21 -17.79
C SER A 338 28.74 2.53 -18.46
N GLY A 339 29.20 3.08 -19.59
CA GLY A 339 30.36 2.59 -20.34
C GLY A 339 31.72 3.00 -19.76
N ASP A 340 31.76 3.97 -18.85
CA ASP A 340 33.00 4.62 -18.42
C ASP A 340 33.71 3.83 -17.31
N ASN A 341 34.95 4.21 -17.02
CA ASN A 341 35.71 3.69 -15.88
C ASN A 341 35.19 4.31 -14.58
N VAL A 342 35.02 3.49 -13.54
CA VAL A 342 34.50 3.92 -12.24
C VAL A 342 35.33 5.04 -11.61
N ASP A 343 36.66 4.97 -11.68
CA ASP A 343 37.53 5.96 -11.05
C ASP A 343 37.41 7.34 -11.74
N ASP A 344 37.21 7.38 -13.06
CA ASP A 344 36.96 8.61 -13.81
C ASP A 344 35.64 9.27 -13.39
N ILE A 345 34.58 8.45 -13.22
CA ILE A 345 33.28 8.92 -12.74
C ILE A 345 33.41 9.47 -11.31
N VAL A 346 34.10 8.75 -10.42
CA VAL A 346 34.36 9.18 -9.05
C VAL A 346 35.11 10.52 -9.01
N ASN A 347 36.11 10.70 -9.87
CA ASN A 347 36.89 11.95 -9.97
C ASN A 347 36.01 13.13 -10.43
N ASP A 348 35.25 12.94 -11.50
CA ASP A 348 34.38 13.97 -12.08
C ASP A 348 33.30 14.41 -11.07
N LEU A 349 32.64 13.45 -10.41
CA LEU A 349 31.61 13.75 -9.40
C LEU A 349 32.20 14.39 -8.14
N ALA A 350 33.31 13.86 -7.61
CA ALA A 350 33.91 14.40 -6.40
C ALA A 350 34.41 15.84 -6.57
N SER A 351 34.94 16.17 -7.76
CA SER A 351 35.36 17.53 -8.11
C SER A 351 34.18 18.50 -8.29
N GLY A 352 32.97 17.98 -8.53
CA GLY A 352 31.79 18.76 -8.89
C GLY A 352 31.74 19.19 -10.36
N LYS A 353 32.58 18.59 -11.21
CA LYS A 353 32.50 18.77 -12.67
C LYS A 353 31.13 18.32 -13.18
N GLU A 354 30.66 17.18 -12.68
CA GLU A 354 29.31 16.68 -12.89
C GLU A 354 28.53 16.67 -11.58
N LYS A 355 27.25 17.03 -11.65
CA LYS A 355 26.33 17.02 -10.49
C LYS A 355 25.77 15.63 -10.19
N GLY A 356 25.83 14.74 -11.17
CA GLY A 356 25.31 13.40 -11.11
C GLY A 356 25.55 12.67 -12.43
N VAL A 357 25.21 11.39 -12.46
CA VAL A 357 25.33 10.54 -13.65
C VAL A 357 24.17 9.54 -13.72
N LEU A 358 23.84 9.10 -14.93
CA LEU A 358 23.02 7.93 -15.17
C LEU A 358 23.93 6.69 -15.26
N MET A 359 23.61 5.67 -14.46
CA MET A 359 24.37 4.41 -14.33
C MET A 359 23.43 3.22 -14.43
N LEU A 360 23.32 2.63 -15.62
CA LEU A 360 22.49 1.45 -15.90
C LEU A 360 23.27 0.13 -15.78
N ASP A 361 24.61 0.20 -15.73
CA ASP A 361 25.45 -0.93 -15.34
C ASP A 361 25.44 -1.08 -13.80
N LEU A 362 24.49 -1.88 -13.31
CA LEU A 362 24.25 -2.04 -11.87
C LEU A 362 25.41 -2.71 -11.13
N GLU A 363 26.24 -3.51 -11.80
CA GLU A 363 27.43 -4.11 -11.19
C GLU A 363 28.45 -3.02 -10.83
N LYS A 364 28.70 -2.09 -11.76
CA LYS A 364 29.58 -0.93 -11.51
C LYS A 364 29.05 0.01 -10.44
N VAL A 365 27.73 0.10 -10.25
CA VAL A 365 27.13 0.90 -9.16
C VAL A 365 27.63 0.43 -7.79
N GLY A 366 27.82 -0.89 -7.62
CA GLY A 366 28.32 -1.48 -6.38
C GLY A 366 29.68 -0.94 -5.94
N GLU A 367 30.61 -0.80 -6.88
CA GLU A 367 31.94 -0.22 -6.62
C GLU A 367 31.91 1.32 -6.57
N LEU A 368 31.18 1.95 -7.49
CA LEU A 368 31.12 3.40 -7.68
C LEU A 368 30.63 4.11 -6.42
N VAL A 369 29.51 3.68 -5.85
CA VAL A 369 28.83 4.43 -4.78
C VAL A 369 29.66 4.48 -3.48
N PRO A 370 30.17 3.36 -2.95
CA PRO A 370 31.01 3.38 -1.74
C PRO A 370 32.31 4.15 -1.95
N LYS A 371 32.98 3.98 -3.10
CA LYS A 371 34.20 4.76 -3.44
C LYS A 371 33.91 6.25 -3.49
N LEU A 372 32.81 6.65 -4.12
CA LEU A 372 32.40 8.05 -4.23
C LEU A 372 32.11 8.64 -2.85
N ALA A 373 31.36 7.94 -1.99
CA ALA A 373 31.03 8.41 -0.65
C ALA A 373 32.28 8.67 0.20
N MET A 374 33.23 7.72 0.19
CA MET A 374 34.51 7.87 0.90
C MET A 374 35.33 9.08 0.41
N LYS A 375 35.23 9.42 -0.87
CA LYS A 375 35.94 10.56 -1.47
C LYS A 375 35.24 11.89 -1.25
N VAL A 376 33.91 11.92 -1.35
CA VAL A 376 33.09 13.14 -1.29
C VAL A 376 32.93 13.64 0.14
N SER A 377 32.77 12.76 1.13
CA SER A 377 32.58 13.15 2.54
C SER A 377 33.65 14.12 3.07
N PRO A 378 34.97 13.84 2.95
CA PRO A 378 35.99 14.79 3.39
C PRO A 378 35.99 16.10 2.58
N ILE A 379 35.69 16.06 1.29
CA ILE A 379 35.59 17.26 0.44
C ILE A 379 34.45 18.17 0.91
N ARG A 380 33.28 17.59 1.18
CA ARG A 380 32.11 18.33 1.68
C ARG A 380 32.38 18.95 3.05
N LYS A 381 33.00 18.19 3.96
CA LYS A 381 33.43 18.69 5.29
C LYS A 381 34.42 19.84 5.16
N ALA A 382 35.42 19.74 4.28
CA ALA A 382 36.40 20.79 4.04
C ALA A 382 35.80 22.07 3.43
N LYS A 383 34.74 21.94 2.63
CA LYS A 383 34.00 23.09 2.07
C LYS A 383 33.19 23.86 3.12
N GLY A 384 32.98 23.29 4.32
CA GLY A 384 32.22 23.95 5.39
C GLY A 384 30.75 24.22 5.02
N ILE A 385 30.14 23.34 4.21
CA ILE A 385 28.77 23.51 3.72
C ILE A 385 27.81 23.54 4.90
N THR A 386 27.09 24.66 5.05
CA THR A 386 26.07 24.86 6.08
C THR A 386 24.71 24.71 5.43
N ALA A 387 24.05 23.57 5.65
CA ALA A 387 22.79 23.23 4.97
C ALA A 387 21.55 23.90 5.61
N LEU A 388 21.55 23.98 6.94
CA LEU A 388 20.52 24.67 7.73
C LEU A 388 21.08 25.99 8.27
N PRO A 389 20.24 27.03 8.43
CA PRO A 389 20.71 28.33 8.91
C PRO A 389 21.37 28.21 10.30
N ASP A 390 22.43 28.99 10.51
CA ASP A 390 23.02 29.15 11.85
C ASP A 390 22.06 29.92 12.79
N GLU A 391 22.39 30.05 14.08
CA GLU A 391 21.53 30.73 15.06
C GLU A 391 21.24 32.19 14.68
N GLY A 392 22.23 32.90 14.13
CA GLY A 392 22.10 34.30 13.74
C GLY A 392 21.28 34.47 12.45
N GLU A 393 21.45 33.57 11.49
CA GLU A 393 20.64 33.52 10.28
C GLU A 393 19.20 33.11 10.59
N PHE A 394 19.00 32.09 11.42
CA PHE A 394 17.70 31.63 11.87
C PHE A 394 16.90 32.78 12.51
N ALA A 395 17.49 33.50 13.47
CA ALA A 395 16.87 34.65 14.12
C ALA A 395 16.46 35.74 13.11
N LYS A 396 17.29 36.01 12.09
CA LYS A 396 16.97 36.97 11.03
C LYS A 396 15.83 36.48 10.14
N LEU A 397 15.81 35.18 9.80
CA LEU A 397 14.79 34.60 8.93
C LEU A 397 13.41 34.62 9.59
N VAL A 398 13.30 34.24 10.86
CA VAL A 398 12.02 34.26 11.58
C VAL A 398 11.53 35.70 11.79
N ALA A 399 12.43 36.65 12.11
CA ALA A 399 12.08 38.06 12.26
C ALA A 399 11.67 38.74 10.94
N LYS A 400 12.08 38.18 9.79
CA LYS A 400 11.70 38.68 8.46
C LYS A 400 10.25 38.31 8.10
N CYS A 401 9.63 37.37 8.80
CA CYS A 401 8.27 36.93 8.51
C CYS A 401 7.28 38.09 8.65
N THR A 402 6.51 38.35 7.59
CA THR A 402 5.50 39.41 7.56
C THR A 402 4.10 38.94 7.97
N LYS A 403 3.96 37.66 8.37
CA LYS A 403 2.69 37.02 8.74
C LYS A 403 1.58 37.13 7.68
N CYS A 404 1.97 37.16 6.39
CA CYS A 404 1.03 37.26 5.28
C CYS A 404 0.18 35.99 5.03
N GLN A 405 0.44 34.89 5.77
CA GLN A 405 -0.24 33.59 5.66
C GLN A 405 -0.16 32.88 4.30
N GLN A 406 0.57 33.40 3.31
CA GLN A 406 0.69 32.77 1.99
C GLN A 406 1.25 31.34 2.06
N CYS A 407 2.25 31.10 2.93
CA CYS A 407 2.80 29.77 3.16
C CYS A 407 1.78 28.78 3.75
N THR A 408 0.88 29.26 4.61
CA THR A 408 -0.21 28.47 5.20
C THR A 408 -1.24 28.10 4.14
N PHE A 409 -1.68 29.06 3.32
CA PHE A 409 -2.66 28.82 2.24
C PHE A 409 -2.15 27.88 1.16
N ASP A 410 -0.87 27.99 0.79
CA ASP A 410 -0.27 27.12 -0.23
C ASP A 410 0.20 25.76 0.33
N CYS A 411 0.21 25.60 1.66
CA CYS A 411 0.56 24.34 2.29
C CYS A 411 -0.48 23.27 1.93
N PRO A 412 -0.08 22.09 1.42
CA PRO A 412 -1.04 21.03 1.10
C PRO A 412 -1.80 20.51 2.34
N GLN A 413 -1.23 20.73 3.52
CA GLN A 413 -1.78 20.36 4.83
C GLN A 413 -2.41 21.55 5.57
N GLY A 414 -2.37 22.77 5.02
CA GLY A 414 -2.90 23.96 5.70
C GLY A 414 -2.21 24.31 7.03
N LEU A 415 -0.93 23.94 7.20
CA LEU A 415 -0.23 24.09 8.49
C LEU A 415 -0.09 25.56 8.93
N PRO A 416 -0.21 25.87 10.24
CA PRO A 416 -0.12 27.21 10.80
C PRO A 416 1.33 27.74 10.84
N ILE A 417 1.95 27.89 9.66
CA ILE A 417 3.38 28.22 9.52
C ILE A 417 3.67 29.64 10.02
N ALA A 418 2.80 30.61 9.74
CA ALA A 418 3.02 32.00 10.16
C ALA A 418 3.01 32.15 11.69
N ASP A 419 2.15 31.41 12.37
CA ASP A 419 2.03 31.43 13.83
C ASP A 419 3.28 30.81 14.47
N ALA A 420 3.77 29.70 13.90
CA ALA A 420 5.02 29.08 14.34
C ALA A 420 6.25 29.98 14.10
N MET A 421 6.28 30.73 12.99
CA MET A 421 7.34 31.73 12.74
C MET A 421 7.32 32.86 13.75
N GLU A 422 6.13 33.33 14.16
CA GLU A 422 5.97 34.34 15.20
C GLU A 422 6.44 33.83 16.57
N ALA A 423 6.02 32.63 16.95
CA ALA A 423 6.46 32.00 18.19
C ALA A 423 8.00 31.87 18.22
N ALA A 424 8.59 31.41 17.12
CA ALA A 424 10.04 31.27 16.98
C ALA A 424 10.79 32.61 17.05
N ALA A 425 10.23 33.68 16.48
CA ALA A 425 10.81 35.03 16.60
C ALA A 425 10.85 35.54 18.06
N ASN A 426 9.97 35.02 18.91
CA ASN A 426 9.93 35.30 20.35
C ASN A 426 10.68 34.24 21.20
N GLY A 427 11.40 33.31 20.57
CA GLY A 427 12.22 32.30 21.23
C GLY A 427 11.49 30.99 21.57
N ASP A 428 10.23 30.81 21.17
CA ASP A 428 9.49 29.57 21.35
C ASP A 428 9.56 28.69 20.08
N LEU A 429 10.30 27.58 20.17
CA LEU A 429 10.48 26.62 19.07
C LEU A 429 9.45 25.48 19.07
N SER A 430 8.60 25.38 20.10
CA SER A 430 7.71 24.23 20.29
C SER A 430 6.79 23.99 19.10
N GLN A 431 6.29 25.07 18.48
CA GLN A 431 5.45 24.97 17.30
C GLN A 431 6.21 24.47 16.07
N LEU A 432 7.47 24.86 15.88
CA LEU A 432 8.30 24.33 14.79
C LEU A 432 8.61 22.84 14.98
N GLU A 433 8.82 22.41 16.22
CA GLU A 433 8.98 20.98 16.56
C GLU A 433 7.71 20.17 16.22
N VAL A 434 6.52 20.69 16.54
CA VAL A 434 5.24 20.06 16.15
C VAL A 434 5.06 20.04 14.63
N LEU A 435 5.38 21.16 13.96
CA LEU A 435 5.27 21.25 12.50
C LEU A 435 6.21 20.28 11.79
N HIS A 436 7.35 19.90 12.39
CA HIS A 436 8.25 18.93 11.78
C HIS A 436 7.55 17.61 11.47
N ASP A 437 6.77 17.06 12.41
CA ASP A 437 6.07 15.79 12.19
C ASP A 437 4.94 15.93 11.15
N LYS A 438 4.15 17.02 11.24
CA LYS A 438 3.00 17.26 10.35
C LYS A 438 3.40 17.69 8.93
N CYS A 439 4.57 18.29 8.77
CA CYS A 439 5.06 18.76 7.47
C CYS A 439 5.43 17.58 6.58
N VAL A 440 4.86 17.52 5.38
CA VAL A 440 5.21 16.51 4.35
C VAL A 440 6.50 16.83 3.58
N GLY A 441 7.27 17.84 4.01
CA GLY A 441 8.56 18.19 3.40
C GLY A 441 8.48 18.60 1.93
N CYS A 442 7.39 19.25 1.49
CA CYS A 442 7.17 19.46 0.06
C CYS A 442 7.94 20.63 -0.57
N GLY A 443 8.35 21.61 0.24
CA GLY A 443 9.05 22.83 -0.21
C GLY A 443 8.16 23.90 -0.87
N ARG A 444 6.85 23.68 -1.04
CA ARG A 444 5.95 24.66 -1.68
C ARG A 444 5.96 26.03 -0.98
N CYS A 445 5.99 26.02 0.34
CA CYS A 445 6.01 27.24 1.15
C CYS A 445 7.26 28.11 0.93
N ASP A 446 8.38 27.54 0.49
CA ASP A 446 9.59 28.31 0.17
C ASP A 446 9.37 29.20 -1.06
N TYR A 447 8.68 28.68 -2.08
CA TYR A 447 8.34 29.41 -3.30
C TYR A 447 7.27 30.47 -3.06
N SER A 448 6.29 30.12 -2.22
CA SER A 448 5.16 30.98 -1.89
C SER A 448 5.53 32.17 -1.01
N CYS A 449 6.66 32.13 -0.32
CA CYS A 449 7.05 33.19 0.61
C CYS A 449 7.47 34.48 -0.15
N PRO A 450 6.72 35.60 -0.03
CA PRO A 450 7.03 36.83 -0.77
C PRO A 450 8.35 37.48 -0.34
N VAL A 451 8.81 37.19 0.88
CA VAL A 451 10.08 37.67 1.43
C VAL A 451 11.20 36.62 1.34
N LYS A 452 10.98 35.52 0.60
CA LYS A 452 11.98 34.49 0.30
C LYS A 452 12.62 33.84 1.54
N ILE A 453 11.80 33.47 2.52
CA ILE A 453 12.26 32.66 3.65
C ILE A 453 12.28 31.19 3.19
N PRO A 454 13.38 30.43 3.42
CA PRO A 454 13.39 28.98 3.21
C PRO A 454 12.64 28.32 4.38
N VAL A 455 11.31 28.38 4.32
CA VAL A 455 10.39 27.96 5.39
C VAL A 455 10.71 26.54 5.86
N LEU A 456 10.95 25.60 4.94
CA LEU A 456 11.28 24.23 5.34
C LEU A 456 12.57 24.19 6.17
N ASN A 457 13.63 24.90 5.77
CA ASN A 457 14.89 24.91 6.53
C ASN A 457 14.71 25.55 7.91
N VAL A 458 13.83 26.54 8.05
CA VAL A 458 13.50 27.14 9.35
C VAL A 458 12.80 26.10 10.24
N ILE A 459 11.83 25.35 9.72
CA ILE A 459 11.17 24.27 10.47
C ILE A 459 12.21 23.23 10.91
N GLU A 460 13.02 22.72 9.98
CA GLU A 460 14.01 21.68 10.29
C GLU A 460 15.11 22.19 11.24
N LYS A 461 15.49 23.47 11.17
CA LYS A 461 16.42 24.09 12.12
C LYS A 461 15.81 24.23 13.51
N GLY A 462 14.55 24.65 13.61
CA GLY A 462 13.82 24.74 14.88
C GLY A 462 13.57 23.37 15.52
N ALA A 463 13.50 22.31 14.71
CA ALA A 463 13.17 20.95 15.13
C ALA A 463 14.38 20.05 15.41
N GLN A 464 15.60 20.58 15.46
CA GLN A 464 16.81 19.76 15.60
C GLN A 464 16.83 18.86 16.85
N ARG A 465 16.17 19.25 17.93
CA ARG A 465 16.04 18.42 19.13
C ARG A 465 15.22 17.16 18.83
N VAL A 466 14.00 17.31 18.33
CA VAL A 466 13.12 16.18 18.02
C VAL A 466 13.69 15.30 16.90
N ILE A 467 14.34 15.89 15.88
CA ILE A 467 15.00 15.13 14.80
C ILE A 467 16.10 14.19 15.34
N ARG A 468 16.87 14.62 16.35
CA ARG A 468 17.89 13.75 16.99
C ARG A 468 17.26 12.62 17.81
N GLU A 469 16.04 12.83 18.30
CA GLU A 469 15.25 11.87 19.07
C GLU A 469 14.44 10.91 18.17
N GLU A 470 14.29 11.23 16.87
CA GLU A 470 13.69 10.37 15.84
C GLU A 470 14.52 9.11 15.59
N LYS A 471 14.39 8.16 16.52
CA LYS A 471 15.09 6.88 16.55
C LYS A 471 14.12 5.80 17.01
N GLY A 472 13.72 4.96 16.08
CA GLY A 472 12.80 3.85 16.27
C GLY A 472 13.34 2.54 15.74
N LYS A 473 12.48 1.54 15.74
CA LYS A 473 12.73 0.20 15.22
C LYS A 473 11.49 -0.34 14.52
N VAL A 474 11.70 -0.86 13.31
CA VAL A 474 10.68 -1.52 12.50
C VAL A 474 11.08 -2.98 12.27
N ARG A 475 10.11 -3.89 12.41
CA ARG A 475 10.32 -5.31 12.11
C ARG A 475 10.55 -5.46 10.61
N ILE A 476 11.61 -6.17 10.21
CA ILE A 476 11.94 -6.40 8.79
C ILE A 476 10.79 -7.17 8.12
N GLY A 477 10.46 -6.77 6.88
CA GLY A 477 9.39 -7.36 6.09
C GLY A 477 9.49 -8.88 5.96
N ARG A 478 8.49 -9.60 6.47
CA ARG A 478 8.49 -11.06 6.54
C ARG A 478 8.03 -11.78 5.27
N GLY A 479 7.50 -11.04 4.29
CA GLY A 479 6.84 -11.61 3.13
C GLY A 479 5.44 -12.15 3.45
N GLN A 480 5.15 -13.36 2.98
CA GLN A 480 3.83 -13.98 3.07
C GLN A 480 3.41 -14.35 4.50
N ILE A 481 2.10 -14.59 4.67
CA ILE A 481 1.55 -15.28 5.84
C ILE A 481 1.56 -16.78 5.53
N GLY A 482 2.18 -17.60 6.38
CA GLY A 482 2.35 -19.04 6.16
C GLY A 482 1.06 -19.83 6.33
N ASP A 483 0.96 -20.99 5.66
CA ASP A 483 -0.21 -21.88 5.80
C ASP A 483 -0.51 -22.30 7.25
N PRO A 484 0.50 -22.56 8.12
CA PRO A 484 0.24 -22.86 9.54
C PRO A 484 -0.54 -21.74 10.25
N GLU A 485 -0.19 -20.48 10.01
CA GLU A 485 -0.87 -19.32 10.61
C GLU A 485 -2.30 -19.18 10.07
N ILE A 486 -2.52 -19.44 8.77
CA ILE A 486 -3.85 -19.44 8.18
C ILE A 486 -4.74 -20.53 8.79
N ARG A 487 -4.20 -21.73 9.06
CA ARG A 487 -4.97 -22.81 9.71
C ARG A 487 -5.34 -22.45 11.15
N GLU A 488 -4.46 -21.74 11.84
CA GLU A 488 -4.64 -21.30 13.22
C GLU A 488 -5.74 -20.23 13.33
N GLU A 489 -5.70 -19.19 12.48
CA GLU A 489 -6.64 -18.05 12.59
C GLU A 489 -7.84 -18.09 11.65
N GLY A 490 -7.79 -18.85 10.55
CA GLY A 490 -8.83 -18.82 9.51
C GLY A 490 -10.22 -19.08 10.06
N ARG A 491 -10.35 -20.01 11.01
CA ARG A 491 -11.61 -20.29 11.71
C ARG A 491 -12.10 -19.09 12.52
N ASN A 492 -11.21 -18.48 13.31
CA ASN A 492 -11.59 -17.39 14.21
C ASN A 492 -12.00 -16.14 13.42
N LEU A 493 -11.33 -15.86 12.31
CA LEU A 493 -11.66 -14.76 11.40
C LEU A 493 -13.02 -14.95 10.74
N VAL A 494 -13.31 -16.15 10.23
CA VAL A 494 -14.59 -16.43 9.55
C VAL A 494 -15.77 -16.46 10.53
N LEU A 495 -15.56 -16.96 11.75
CA LEU A 495 -16.58 -16.92 12.80
C LEU A 495 -16.74 -15.52 13.43
N GLY A 496 -15.76 -14.63 13.23
CA GLY A 496 -15.71 -13.29 13.79
C GLY A 496 -15.22 -13.20 15.24
N THR A 497 -14.77 -14.31 15.83
CA THR A 497 -14.21 -14.34 17.20
C THR A 497 -12.81 -13.73 17.29
N THR A 498 -12.09 -13.69 16.17
CA THR A 498 -11.06 -12.67 15.94
C THR A 498 -11.78 -11.47 15.29
N PRO A 499 -11.76 -10.27 15.92
CA PRO A 499 -12.53 -9.10 15.47
C PRO A 499 -12.32 -8.72 14.00
N GLY A 500 -11.12 -8.96 13.47
CA GLY A 500 -10.81 -8.81 12.07
C GLY A 500 -9.32 -8.58 11.84
N VAL A 501 -8.97 -8.44 10.57
CA VAL A 501 -7.64 -8.02 10.11
C VAL A 501 -7.69 -6.54 9.72
N ILE A 502 -6.80 -5.73 10.26
CA ILE A 502 -6.64 -4.34 9.83
C ILE A 502 -5.29 -4.22 9.12
N ALA A 503 -5.34 -3.86 7.84
CA ALA A 503 -4.14 -3.65 7.03
C ALA A 503 -3.76 -2.16 7.03
N ILE A 504 -2.69 -1.78 7.71
CA ILE A 504 -2.20 -0.40 7.82
C ILE A 504 -1.13 -0.17 6.77
N VAL A 505 -1.50 0.48 5.67
CA VAL A 505 -0.70 0.51 4.44
C VAL A 505 -0.65 1.92 3.86
N GLY A 506 0.05 2.07 2.74
CA GLY A 506 0.02 3.31 1.96
C GLY A 506 1.16 4.26 2.30
N CYS A 507 0.92 5.54 2.05
CA CYS A 507 1.95 6.56 1.94
C CYS A 507 1.98 7.51 3.15
N GLY A 508 2.97 8.41 3.22
CA GLY A 508 3.18 9.33 4.34
C GLY A 508 2.48 10.69 4.25
N ASN A 509 1.35 10.82 3.53
CA ASN A 509 0.61 12.08 3.38
C ASN A 509 -0.52 12.22 4.42
N TYR A 510 -0.16 12.12 5.70
CA TYR A 510 -1.11 12.11 6.81
C TYR A 510 -1.68 13.51 7.09
N PRO A 511 -2.95 13.60 7.53
CA PRO A 511 -3.58 14.88 7.87
C PRO A 511 -3.01 15.54 9.12
N ASP A 512 -2.64 14.76 10.15
CA ASP A 512 -2.18 15.30 11.44
C ASP A 512 -0.83 14.75 11.93
N GLY A 513 0.06 14.38 11.01
CA GLY A 513 1.40 13.88 11.33
C GLY A 513 1.47 12.35 11.37
N THR A 514 2.65 11.83 11.69
CA THR A 514 2.94 10.40 11.50
C THR A 514 2.49 9.54 12.69
N LYS A 515 2.17 10.17 13.83
CA LYS A 515 1.77 9.46 15.06
C LYS A 515 0.41 8.78 14.96
N ASP A 516 -0.49 9.31 14.13
CA ASP A 516 -1.83 8.74 13.96
C ASP A 516 -1.79 7.24 13.68
N VAL A 517 -0.94 6.79 12.74
CA VAL A 517 -0.88 5.35 12.41
C VAL A 517 -0.34 4.50 13.56
N HIS A 518 0.55 5.03 14.40
CA HIS A 518 0.98 4.36 15.62
C HIS A 518 -0.18 4.21 16.62
N ASP A 519 -0.90 5.29 16.88
CA ASP A 519 -1.96 5.32 17.90
C ASP A 519 -3.18 4.45 17.49
N VAL A 520 -3.50 4.39 16.19
CA VAL A 520 -4.47 3.43 15.66
C VAL A 520 -4.05 2.00 15.94
N VAL A 521 -2.80 1.67 15.61
CA VAL A 521 -2.28 0.31 15.76
C VAL A 521 -2.28 -0.10 17.23
N GLU A 522 -1.84 0.78 18.13
CA GLU A 522 -1.83 0.50 19.55
C GLU A 522 -3.25 0.20 20.10
N GLU A 523 -4.23 1.04 19.76
CA GLU A 523 -5.62 0.83 20.20
C GLU A 523 -6.21 -0.47 19.64
N MET A 524 -5.96 -0.77 18.37
CA MET A 524 -6.51 -1.97 17.72
C MET A 524 -5.84 -3.26 18.19
N LEU A 525 -4.54 -3.23 18.51
CA LEU A 525 -3.83 -4.35 19.14
C LEU A 525 -4.40 -4.66 20.54
N LYS A 526 -4.64 -3.62 21.35
CA LYS A 526 -5.29 -3.76 22.67
C LYS A 526 -6.69 -4.39 22.57
N ARG A 527 -7.34 -4.24 21.42
CA ARG A 527 -8.65 -4.83 21.09
C ARG A 527 -8.55 -6.18 20.37
N SER A 528 -7.37 -6.80 20.34
CA SER A 528 -7.15 -8.12 19.72
C SER A 528 -7.44 -8.18 18.22
N TYR A 529 -7.32 -7.09 17.47
CA TYR A 529 -7.29 -7.18 16.01
C TYR A 529 -5.94 -7.77 15.54
N ILE A 530 -5.92 -8.39 14.36
CA ILE A 530 -4.66 -8.74 13.70
C ILE A 530 -4.23 -7.53 12.88
N ILE A 531 -3.04 -6.99 13.15
CA ILE A 531 -2.52 -5.85 12.40
C ILE A 531 -1.46 -6.30 11.41
N ILE A 532 -1.69 -6.02 10.13
CA ILE A 532 -0.69 -6.20 9.08
C ILE A 532 -0.30 -4.83 8.54
N SER A 533 0.99 -4.56 8.39
CA SER A 533 1.50 -3.31 7.86
C SER A 533 2.44 -3.51 6.67
N SER A 534 2.54 -2.51 5.80
CA SER A 534 3.54 -2.45 4.72
C SER A 534 3.93 -1.00 4.39
N GLY A 535 5.01 -0.83 3.61
CA GLY A 535 5.35 0.46 3.00
C GLY A 535 5.64 1.58 4.01
N CYS A 536 5.26 2.82 3.69
CA CYS A 536 5.53 3.97 4.56
C CYS A 536 4.80 3.86 5.90
N ALA A 537 3.58 3.32 5.91
CA ALA A 537 2.85 3.18 7.17
C ALA A 537 3.56 2.22 8.16
N ALA A 538 4.15 1.13 7.67
CA ALA A 538 4.99 0.25 8.49
C ALA A 538 6.23 0.95 9.08
N MET A 539 6.80 1.90 8.33
CA MET A 539 7.90 2.73 8.82
C MET A 539 7.44 3.60 9.98
N ASP A 540 6.38 4.36 9.75
CA ASP A 540 5.93 5.41 10.67
C ASP A 540 5.33 4.81 11.97
N ILE A 541 4.76 3.59 11.93
CA ILE A 541 4.41 2.82 13.14
C ILE A 541 5.64 2.57 14.04
N GLY A 542 6.81 2.31 13.43
CA GLY A 542 8.05 1.98 14.14
C GLY A 542 8.83 3.20 14.66
N MET A 543 8.36 4.42 14.41
CA MET A 543 9.04 5.66 14.79
C MET A 543 8.83 6.07 16.26
N TYR A 544 7.77 5.56 16.88
CA TYR A 544 7.37 5.93 18.23
C TYR A 544 7.70 4.84 19.25
N LYS A 545 8.00 5.28 20.47
CA LYS A 545 8.33 4.44 21.61
C LYS A 545 7.42 4.79 22.78
N ASP A 546 7.20 3.83 23.65
CA ASP A 546 6.51 4.03 24.91
C ASP A 546 7.44 4.52 26.02
N ASP A 547 6.91 4.59 27.24
CA ASP A 547 7.66 4.99 28.45
C ASP A 547 8.81 4.03 28.80
N GLU A 548 8.77 2.77 28.34
CA GLU A 548 9.88 1.81 28.46
C GLU A 548 10.91 1.93 27.33
N GLY A 549 10.71 2.83 26.37
CA GLY A 549 11.57 3.01 25.21
C GLY A 549 11.43 1.94 24.13
N LYS A 550 10.34 1.18 24.10
CA LYS A 550 10.06 0.11 23.13
C LYS A 550 9.07 0.54 22.08
N THR A 551 9.30 0.14 20.83
CA THR A 551 8.31 0.32 19.74
C THR A 551 7.20 -0.73 19.82
N LEU A 552 6.10 -0.53 19.09
CA LEU A 552 5.03 -1.53 18.98
C LEU A 552 5.55 -2.86 18.40
N TYR A 553 6.51 -2.82 17.48
CA TYR A 553 7.11 -4.04 16.94
C TYR A 553 7.91 -4.83 17.99
N GLU A 554 8.52 -4.16 18.97
CA GLU A 554 9.24 -4.83 20.07
C GLU A 554 8.26 -5.40 21.12
N LYS A 555 7.11 -4.76 21.30
CA LYS A 555 6.09 -5.19 22.27
C LYS A 555 5.24 -6.35 21.78
N TYR A 556 4.88 -6.34 20.51
CA TYR A 556 3.91 -7.25 19.93
C TYR A 556 4.57 -8.24 18.96
N PRO A 557 4.29 -9.56 19.08
CA PRO A 557 4.84 -10.57 18.18
C PRO A 557 4.43 -10.38 16.71
N GLY A 558 5.22 -10.96 15.79
CA GLY A 558 5.04 -10.85 14.34
C GLY A 558 4.23 -11.98 13.68
N ARG A 559 3.61 -12.87 14.46
CA ARG A 559 2.78 -13.98 13.95
C ARG A 559 1.37 -13.48 13.60
N PHE A 560 0.78 -13.99 12.51
CA PHE A 560 -0.59 -13.68 12.11
C PHE A 560 -1.62 -14.33 13.06
N ILE A 561 -1.81 -13.70 14.23
CA ILE A 561 -2.73 -14.08 15.32
C ILE A 561 -3.34 -12.80 15.91
N LYS A 562 -4.54 -12.92 16.50
CA LYS A 562 -5.21 -11.80 17.17
C LYS A 562 -4.29 -11.09 18.20
N GLY A 563 -4.23 -9.76 18.15
CA GLY A 563 -3.40 -8.96 19.06
C GLY A 563 -1.92 -8.84 18.66
N ASN A 564 -1.55 -9.27 17.45
CA ASN A 564 -0.17 -9.19 16.95
C ASN A 564 -0.02 -8.16 15.81
N LEU A 565 1.24 -7.74 15.61
CA LEU A 565 1.65 -6.75 14.61
C LEU A 565 2.75 -7.32 13.71
N LEU A 566 2.44 -7.46 12.42
CA LEU A 566 3.39 -7.96 11.43
C LEU A 566 3.62 -6.97 10.30
N ASN A 567 4.89 -6.83 9.88
CA ASN A 567 5.27 -6.09 8.67
C ASN A 567 5.49 -7.08 7.52
N THR A 568 4.72 -7.00 6.44
CA THR A 568 4.93 -7.86 5.27
C THR A 568 6.10 -7.39 4.41
N GLY A 569 6.41 -6.10 4.41
CA GLY A 569 7.54 -5.52 3.68
C GLY A 569 7.19 -4.26 2.92
N SER A 570 7.72 -4.16 1.70
CA SER A 570 7.57 -2.98 0.86
C SER A 570 6.16 -2.91 0.24
N CYS A 571 5.97 -1.93 -0.65
CA CYS A 571 4.68 -1.62 -1.25
C CYS A 571 4.12 -2.83 -2.04
N VAL A 572 4.98 -3.61 -2.70
CA VAL A 572 4.60 -4.81 -3.45
C VAL A 572 4.18 -5.97 -2.52
N SER A 573 4.60 -5.96 -1.26
CA SER A 573 4.15 -6.94 -0.25
C SER A 573 2.68 -6.78 0.14
N ASN A 574 1.98 -5.75 -0.34
CA ASN A 574 0.51 -5.65 -0.22
C ASN A 574 -0.22 -6.79 -0.93
N ALA A 575 0.39 -7.39 -1.96
CA ALA A 575 -0.14 -8.61 -2.58
C ALA A 575 -0.36 -9.72 -1.55
N HIS A 576 0.55 -9.88 -0.58
CA HIS A 576 0.45 -10.90 0.47
C HIS A 576 -0.69 -10.63 1.46
N ILE A 577 -1.06 -9.36 1.65
CA ILE A 577 -2.21 -8.96 2.48
C ILE A 577 -3.50 -9.38 1.78
N ALA A 578 -3.68 -9.02 0.50
CA ALA A 578 -4.85 -9.45 -0.27
C ALA A 578 -4.91 -10.99 -0.39
N ALA A 579 -3.78 -11.61 -0.71
CA ALA A 579 -3.62 -13.06 -0.84
C ALA A 579 -3.95 -13.82 0.46
N THR A 580 -3.76 -13.22 1.64
CA THR A 580 -4.15 -13.82 2.93
C THR A 580 -5.65 -14.18 2.94
N THR A 581 -6.50 -13.33 2.37
CA THR A 581 -7.94 -13.60 2.33
C THR A 581 -8.29 -14.74 1.37
N ILE A 582 -7.55 -14.88 0.26
CA ILE A 582 -7.63 -16.01 -0.67
C ILE A 582 -7.19 -17.30 0.04
N LYS A 583 -6.08 -17.25 0.80
CA LYS A 583 -5.59 -18.40 1.58
C LYS A 583 -6.59 -18.83 2.65
N VAL A 584 -7.24 -17.89 3.34
CA VAL A 584 -8.32 -18.23 4.29
C VAL A 584 -9.48 -18.94 3.56
N ALA A 585 -9.94 -18.40 2.43
CA ALA A 585 -11.01 -19.02 1.64
C ALA A 585 -10.63 -20.44 1.15
N SER A 586 -9.39 -20.63 0.69
CA SER A 586 -8.92 -21.92 0.18
C SER A 586 -8.61 -22.93 1.30
N ILE A 587 -7.75 -22.57 2.24
CA ILE A 587 -7.21 -23.49 3.26
C ILE A 587 -8.24 -23.82 4.34
N PHE A 588 -8.98 -22.81 4.84
CA PHE A 588 -9.97 -23.03 5.88
C PHE A 588 -11.32 -23.47 5.31
N ALA A 589 -11.78 -22.84 4.21
CA ALA A 589 -13.11 -23.12 3.67
C ALA A 589 -13.13 -24.05 2.45
N GLY A 590 -11.97 -24.56 2.02
CA GLY A 590 -11.86 -25.53 0.93
C GLY A 590 -12.25 -24.97 -0.43
N ARG A 591 -12.28 -23.64 -0.61
CA ARG A 591 -12.67 -23.03 -1.89
C ARG A 591 -11.62 -23.27 -2.96
N LYS A 592 -12.11 -23.57 -4.16
CA LYS A 592 -11.30 -23.76 -5.35
C LYS A 592 -10.83 -22.42 -5.87
N THR A 593 -9.52 -22.28 -6.07
CA THR A 593 -8.87 -20.99 -6.37
C THR A 593 -8.59 -20.84 -7.85
N LYS A 594 -8.13 -21.88 -8.55
CA LYS A 594 -7.67 -21.81 -9.95
C LYS A 594 -8.66 -21.15 -10.90
N GLY A 595 -8.38 -19.90 -11.31
CA GLY A 595 -9.23 -19.13 -12.23
C GLY A 595 -10.62 -18.76 -11.68
N ASN A 596 -10.77 -18.64 -10.36
CA ASN A 596 -12.07 -18.53 -9.68
C ASN A 596 -12.26 -17.24 -8.86
N TRP A 597 -11.76 -16.10 -9.37
CA TRP A 597 -11.82 -14.80 -8.66
C TRP A 597 -13.18 -14.47 -8.07
N GLU A 598 -14.26 -14.59 -8.85
CA GLU A 598 -15.62 -14.19 -8.44
C GLU A 598 -16.08 -14.92 -7.16
N GLU A 599 -15.88 -16.23 -7.06
CA GLU A 599 -16.29 -17.00 -5.87
C GLU A 599 -15.43 -16.64 -4.65
N ILE A 600 -14.12 -16.46 -4.84
CA ILE A 600 -13.22 -16.08 -3.76
C ILE A 600 -13.58 -14.69 -3.23
N ALA A 601 -13.76 -13.70 -4.11
CA ALA A 601 -14.14 -12.35 -3.73
C ALA A 601 -15.50 -12.31 -3.00
N ASP A 602 -16.47 -13.10 -3.46
CA ASP A 602 -17.76 -13.26 -2.79
C ASP A 602 -17.61 -13.87 -1.38
N TYR A 603 -16.76 -14.89 -1.23
CA TYR A 603 -16.47 -15.48 0.07
C TYR A 603 -15.86 -14.45 1.03
N VAL A 604 -14.86 -13.69 0.57
CA VAL A 604 -14.18 -12.65 1.35
C VAL A 604 -15.19 -11.60 1.82
N MET A 605 -16.00 -11.07 0.90
CA MET A 605 -17.00 -10.04 1.19
C MET A 605 -18.03 -10.49 2.24
N ASN A 606 -18.46 -11.75 2.21
CA ASN A 606 -19.52 -12.24 3.08
C ASN A 606 -19.03 -12.78 4.44
N ARG A 607 -17.74 -13.14 4.56
CA ARG A 607 -17.25 -13.98 5.68
C ARG A 607 -15.99 -13.52 6.35
N ILE A 608 -15.08 -12.83 5.65
CA ILE A 608 -13.77 -12.49 6.21
C ILE A 608 -13.79 -11.04 6.67
N GLY A 609 -13.84 -10.84 7.99
CA GLY A 609 -13.73 -9.51 8.59
C GLY A 609 -12.33 -8.93 8.39
N ALA A 610 -12.21 -8.01 7.44
CA ALA A 610 -10.97 -7.31 7.14
C ALA A 610 -11.26 -5.89 6.65
N VAL A 611 -10.32 -4.97 6.86
CA VAL A 611 -10.36 -3.60 6.36
C VAL A 611 -8.94 -3.08 6.12
N GLY A 612 -8.73 -2.36 5.02
CA GLY A 612 -7.49 -1.61 4.77
C GLY A 612 -7.60 -0.18 5.27
N LEU A 613 -6.53 0.35 5.84
CA LEU A 613 -6.35 1.76 6.16
C LEU A 613 -5.18 2.32 5.36
N ALA A 614 -5.47 3.28 4.49
CA ALA A 614 -4.49 4.08 3.77
C ALA A 614 -4.57 5.54 4.25
N TRP A 615 -4.24 5.78 5.52
CA TRP A 615 -4.42 7.07 6.19
C TRP A 615 -3.72 8.22 5.46
N GLY A 616 -2.48 8.00 5.03
CA GLY A 616 -1.69 8.98 4.29
C GLY A 616 -1.67 8.75 2.78
N ALA A 617 -2.73 8.21 2.18
CA ALA A 617 -2.76 7.91 0.75
C ALA A 617 -2.48 9.16 -0.12
N TYR A 618 -1.59 9.01 -1.11
CA TYR A 618 -1.37 10.05 -2.14
C TYR A 618 -1.14 9.49 -3.55
N SER A 619 -0.44 8.34 -3.66
CA SER A 619 0.03 7.84 -4.94
C SER A 619 -1.05 7.11 -5.74
N GLN A 620 -0.90 7.11 -7.06
CA GLN A 620 -1.71 6.29 -7.98
C GLN A 620 -1.63 4.79 -7.61
N LYS A 621 -0.48 4.35 -7.09
CA LYS A 621 -0.28 2.99 -6.54
C LYS A 621 -1.24 2.68 -5.39
N ALA A 622 -1.37 3.59 -4.43
CA ALA A 622 -2.29 3.38 -3.31
C ALA A 622 -3.75 3.23 -3.78
N PHE A 623 -4.16 3.98 -4.80
CA PHE A 623 -5.48 3.85 -5.40
C PHE A 623 -5.68 2.52 -6.14
N ALA A 624 -4.68 2.06 -6.90
CA ALA A 624 -4.74 0.76 -7.59
C ALA A 624 -4.82 -0.41 -6.58
N ILE A 625 -4.00 -0.38 -5.52
CA ILE A 625 -4.04 -1.38 -4.44
C ILE A 625 -5.43 -1.41 -3.80
N ALA A 626 -5.97 -0.24 -3.42
CA ALA A 626 -7.29 -0.15 -2.81
C ALA A 626 -8.37 -0.71 -3.74
N THR A 627 -8.31 -0.37 -5.02
CA THR A 627 -9.25 -0.82 -6.04
C THR A 627 -9.17 -2.34 -6.26
N GLY A 628 -7.98 -2.93 -6.19
CA GLY A 628 -7.79 -4.39 -6.21
C GLY A 628 -8.40 -5.08 -5.00
N CYS A 629 -8.15 -4.54 -3.79
CA CYS A 629 -8.77 -5.00 -2.55
C CYS A 629 -10.31 -4.91 -2.63
N ASN A 630 -10.85 -3.82 -3.18
CA ASN A 630 -12.28 -3.64 -3.38
C ASN A 630 -12.87 -4.72 -4.30
N ARG A 631 -12.22 -5.01 -5.43
CA ARG A 631 -12.68 -6.09 -6.31
C ARG A 631 -12.66 -7.47 -5.63
N LEU A 632 -11.80 -7.65 -4.63
CA LEU A 632 -11.73 -8.86 -3.80
C LEU A 632 -12.73 -8.84 -2.61
N GLY A 633 -13.55 -7.80 -2.47
CA GLY A 633 -14.53 -7.69 -1.38
C GLY A 633 -13.95 -7.16 -0.07
N ILE A 634 -12.77 -6.54 -0.09
CA ILE A 634 -12.11 -5.96 1.08
C ILE A 634 -12.38 -4.44 1.11
N PRO A 635 -12.99 -3.91 2.18
CA PRO A 635 -13.21 -2.48 2.32
C PRO A 635 -11.91 -1.74 2.63
N VAL A 636 -11.81 -0.49 2.17
CA VAL A 636 -10.65 0.39 2.39
C VAL A 636 -11.11 1.76 2.89
N VAL A 637 -10.49 2.22 3.98
CA VAL A 637 -10.60 3.58 4.49
C VAL A 637 -9.35 4.34 4.09
N ALA A 638 -9.50 5.49 3.44
CA ALA A 638 -8.43 6.45 3.20
C ALA A 638 -8.54 7.63 4.17
N GLY A 639 -7.44 8.33 4.42
CA GLY A 639 -7.52 9.63 5.11
C GLY A 639 -8.18 10.71 4.24
N PRO A 640 -8.34 11.94 4.77
CA PRO A 640 -9.13 12.99 4.14
C PRO A 640 -8.61 13.41 2.76
N HIS A 641 -7.29 13.36 2.54
CA HIS A 641 -6.71 13.61 1.22
C HIS A 641 -7.09 12.58 0.16
N GLY A 642 -7.55 11.39 0.56
CA GLY A 642 -8.06 10.36 -0.34
C GLY A 642 -9.28 10.81 -1.15
N THR A 643 -10.02 11.83 -0.70
CA THR A 643 -11.13 12.44 -1.47
C THR A 643 -10.66 12.95 -2.84
N LYS A 644 -9.38 13.32 -2.95
CA LYS A 644 -8.75 13.79 -4.20
C LYS A 644 -8.54 12.69 -5.23
N TYR A 645 -8.77 11.42 -4.89
CA TYR A 645 -8.90 10.34 -5.88
C TYR A 645 -10.21 10.38 -6.67
N ARG A 646 -11.15 11.24 -6.26
CA ARG A 646 -12.40 11.57 -6.98
C ARG A 646 -13.46 10.47 -7.00
N ARG A 647 -13.18 9.29 -6.45
CA ARG A 647 -14.12 8.16 -6.45
C ARG A 647 -14.09 7.37 -5.15
N ALA A 648 -15.26 7.22 -4.54
CA ALA A 648 -15.54 6.32 -3.43
C ALA A 648 -16.56 5.23 -3.84
N PHE A 649 -16.67 4.16 -3.04
CA PHE A 649 -17.67 3.11 -3.19
C PHE A 649 -18.50 3.01 -1.91
N ILE A 650 -19.66 3.67 -1.91
CA ILE A 650 -20.48 3.92 -0.72
C ILE A 650 -21.78 3.13 -0.85
N GLY A 651 -22.01 2.19 0.08
CA GLY A 651 -23.31 1.54 0.22
C GLY A 651 -24.35 2.47 0.85
N LYS A 652 -25.62 2.21 0.56
CA LYS A 652 -26.77 3.00 1.06
C LYS A 652 -27.63 2.15 1.98
N PRO A 653 -27.38 2.12 3.31
CA PRO A 653 -28.12 1.30 4.27
C PRO A 653 -29.65 1.44 4.21
N TYR A 654 -30.13 2.64 3.87
CA TYR A 654 -31.56 2.94 3.78
C TYR A 654 -32.25 2.34 2.54
N LYS A 655 -31.49 1.90 1.52
CA LYS A 655 -32.01 1.18 0.36
C LYS A 655 -31.93 -0.32 0.59
N LYS A 656 -32.97 -0.89 1.20
CA LYS A 656 -32.97 -2.30 1.64
C LYS A 656 -32.64 -3.29 0.51
N ASP A 657 -33.11 -3.04 -0.72
CA ASP A 657 -32.92 -3.97 -1.84
C ASP A 657 -31.45 -4.13 -2.27
N ASP A 658 -30.60 -3.13 -2.01
CA ASP A 658 -29.15 -3.17 -2.30
C ASP A 658 -28.41 -4.19 -1.38
N TRP A 659 -29.06 -4.61 -0.29
CA TRP A 659 -28.55 -5.54 0.73
C TRP A 659 -29.17 -6.93 0.65
N ASN A 660 -29.80 -7.25 -0.48
CA ASN A 660 -30.22 -8.62 -0.76
C ASN A 660 -29.03 -9.47 -1.20
N VAL A 661 -28.90 -10.66 -0.63
CA VAL A 661 -27.98 -11.72 -1.05
C VAL A 661 -28.77 -13.01 -1.28
N LEU A 662 -28.17 -13.96 -1.98
CA LEU A 662 -28.73 -15.29 -2.15
C LEU A 662 -28.24 -16.22 -1.05
N ASP A 663 -29.07 -17.16 -0.64
CA ASP A 663 -28.64 -18.32 0.12
C ASP A 663 -28.25 -19.45 -0.83
N ALA A 664 -26.97 -19.82 -0.85
CA ALA A 664 -26.46 -20.85 -1.75
C ALA A 664 -27.11 -22.24 -1.53
N ARG A 665 -27.79 -22.47 -0.39
CA ARG A 665 -28.47 -23.73 -0.10
C ARG A 665 -29.69 -23.98 -1.00
N ASP A 666 -30.45 -22.93 -1.32
CA ASP A 666 -31.76 -23.04 -1.99
C ASP A 666 -32.05 -21.90 -2.98
N GLY A 667 -31.14 -20.94 -3.16
CA GLY A 667 -31.30 -19.79 -4.05
C GLY A 667 -32.26 -18.72 -3.54
N SER A 668 -32.76 -18.81 -2.30
CA SER A 668 -33.66 -17.81 -1.73
C SER A 668 -32.95 -16.47 -1.52
N THR A 669 -33.70 -15.38 -1.69
CA THR A 669 -33.19 -14.03 -1.43
C THR A 669 -33.34 -13.69 0.05
N VAL A 670 -32.25 -13.28 0.69
CA VAL A 670 -32.17 -12.90 2.10
C VAL A 670 -31.64 -11.48 2.20
N ASN A 671 -32.36 -10.61 2.91
CA ASN A 671 -31.87 -9.28 3.25
C ASN A 671 -30.86 -9.36 4.40
N VAL A 672 -29.65 -8.85 4.20
CA VAL A 672 -28.57 -8.86 5.21
C VAL A 672 -28.26 -7.46 5.71
N GLU A 673 -27.59 -7.39 6.85
CA GLU A 673 -27.12 -6.14 7.43
C GLU A 673 -26.06 -5.48 6.54
N PRO A 674 -25.93 -4.14 6.56
CA PRO A 674 -24.94 -3.41 5.76
C PRO A 674 -23.51 -3.64 6.27
N ALA A 675 -22.94 -4.80 5.92
CA ALA A 675 -21.72 -5.35 6.48
C ALA A 675 -20.82 -5.98 5.37
N PRO A 676 -19.72 -5.34 4.96
CA PRO A 676 -19.34 -3.96 5.30
C PRO A 676 -20.31 -2.95 4.66
N GLU A 677 -20.45 -1.76 5.26
CA GLU A 677 -21.34 -0.72 4.72
C GLU A 677 -20.77 -0.03 3.47
N HIS A 678 -19.45 0.15 3.45
CA HIS A 678 -18.74 0.79 2.35
C HIS A 678 -17.61 -0.10 1.90
N LEU A 679 -17.24 0.02 0.63
CA LEU A 679 -16.11 -0.70 0.08
C LEU A 679 -14.90 0.23 -0.10
N MET A 680 -15.12 1.51 -0.37
CA MET A 680 -14.07 2.53 -0.30
C MET A 680 -14.65 3.83 0.20
N ILE A 681 -14.09 4.35 1.29
CA ILE A 681 -14.53 5.60 1.91
C ILE A 681 -13.34 6.38 2.49
N THR A 682 -13.54 7.67 2.74
CA THR A 682 -12.58 8.53 3.44
C THR A 682 -13.10 8.86 4.83
N ALA A 683 -12.25 8.79 5.84
CA ALA A 683 -12.54 9.38 7.15
C ALA A 683 -11.82 10.74 7.26
N GLU A 684 -12.49 11.73 7.83
CA GLU A 684 -11.97 13.09 7.96
C GLU A 684 -11.00 13.21 9.14
N THR A 685 -11.34 12.57 10.24
CA THR A 685 -10.62 12.68 11.52
C THR A 685 -10.21 11.31 12.05
N PHE A 686 -9.21 11.33 12.94
CA PHE A 686 -8.80 10.15 13.69
C PHE A 686 -10.01 9.54 14.43
N ASP A 687 -10.80 10.38 15.09
CA ASP A 687 -11.92 9.97 15.94
C ASP A 687 -13.04 9.26 15.15
N GLU A 688 -13.33 9.72 13.93
CA GLU A 688 -14.31 9.09 13.04
C GLU A 688 -13.79 7.75 12.48
N MET A 689 -12.51 7.72 12.11
CA MET A 689 -11.88 6.54 11.53
C MET A 689 -11.91 5.34 12.49
N MET A 690 -11.70 5.54 13.78
CA MET A 690 -11.60 4.45 14.77
C MET A 690 -12.82 3.52 14.80
N PRO A 691 -14.06 4.00 15.07
CA PRO A 691 -15.24 3.14 15.01
C PRO A 691 -15.54 2.64 13.59
N LEU A 692 -15.20 3.40 12.55
CA LEU A 692 -15.40 2.99 11.16
C LEU A 692 -14.59 1.72 10.81
N LEU A 693 -13.33 1.64 11.23
CA LEU A 693 -12.50 0.45 11.04
C LEU A 693 -13.12 -0.80 11.69
N ALA A 694 -13.65 -0.66 12.91
CA ALA A 694 -14.32 -1.75 13.60
C ALA A 694 -15.64 -2.16 12.90
N LYS A 695 -16.45 -1.18 12.50
CA LYS A 695 -17.72 -1.40 11.77
C LYS A 695 -17.50 -2.15 10.46
N LEU A 696 -16.49 -1.75 9.68
CA LEU A 696 -16.18 -2.35 8.39
C LEU A 696 -15.58 -3.77 8.50
N CYS A 697 -15.30 -4.27 9.70
CA CYS A 697 -14.95 -5.68 9.93
C CYS A 697 -16.17 -6.59 10.19
N ILE A 698 -17.38 -6.05 10.41
CA ILE A 698 -18.60 -6.85 10.58
C ILE A 698 -18.93 -7.56 9.26
N ARG A 699 -19.40 -8.82 9.35
CA ARG A 699 -19.76 -9.63 8.18
C ARG A 699 -21.10 -10.34 8.37
N PRO A 700 -21.87 -10.60 7.29
CA PRO A 700 -23.15 -11.30 7.38
C PRO A 700 -23.03 -12.68 8.04
N SER A 701 -21.91 -13.38 7.84
CA SER A 701 -21.68 -14.72 8.37
C SER A 701 -21.06 -14.80 9.77
N ASP A 702 -20.85 -13.68 10.46
CA ASP A 702 -20.35 -13.71 11.85
C ASP A 702 -21.25 -14.64 12.70
N ASN A 703 -20.67 -15.52 13.52
CA ASN A 703 -21.46 -16.24 14.50
C ASN A 703 -21.88 -15.30 15.65
N SER A 704 -22.72 -15.75 16.59
CA SER A 704 -23.22 -14.83 17.61
C SER A 704 -22.14 -14.28 18.54
N LEU A 705 -21.15 -15.10 18.91
CA LEU A 705 -20.04 -14.64 19.73
C LEU A 705 -19.17 -13.62 18.98
N GLY A 706 -18.84 -13.89 17.73
CA GLY A 706 -18.07 -13.01 16.88
C GLY A 706 -18.78 -11.68 16.63
N ARG A 707 -20.08 -11.72 16.35
CA ARG A 707 -20.89 -10.50 16.21
C ARG A 707 -20.90 -9.70 17.51
N ALA A 708 -21.06 -10.36 18.66
CA ALA A 708 -21.00 -9.69 19.96
C ALA A 708 -19.65 -9.02 20.23
N ILE A 709 -18.54 -9.67 19.88
CA ILE A 709 -17.19 -9.09 20.00
C ILE A 709 -17.05 -7.86 19.09
N LYS A 710 -17.39 -7.98 17.81
CA LYS A 710 -17.28 -6.86 16.85
C LYS A 710 -18.19 -5.68 17.23
N LEU A 711 -19.42 -5.95 17.69
CA LEU A 711 -20.32 -4.91 18.20
C LEU A 711 -19.79 -4.25 19.47
N THR A 712 -19.14 -5.02 20.35
CA THR A 712 -18.49 -4.46 21.55
C THR A 712 -17.46 -3.42 21.13
N HIS A 713 -16.56 -3.77 20.21
CA HIS A 713 -15.53 -2.84 19.75
C HIS A 713 -16.11 -1.65 18.98
N TYR A 714 -17.10 -1.84 18.10
CA TYR A 714 -17.73 -0.74 17.37
C TYR A 714 -18.38 0.28 18.32
N ILE A 715 -19.18 -0.21 19.28
CA ILE A 715 -19.85 0.64 20.26
C ILE A 715 -18.83 1.36 21.15
N GLU A 716 -17.87 0.64 21.73
CA GLU A 716 -16.89 1.24 22.63
C GLU A 716 -15.97 2.25 21.96
N LEU A 717 -15.54 1.99 20.71
CA LEU A 717 -14.73 2.95 19.95
C LEU A 717 -15.55 4.20 19.63
N SER A 718 -16.83 4.06 19.29
CA SER A 718 -17.70 5.21 19.05
C SER A 718 -17.94 6.01 20.33
N GLU A 719 -18.17 5.35 21.46
CA GLU A 719 -18.32 6.05 22.75
C GLU A 719 -17.02 6.75 23.15
N LYS A 720 -15.86 6.12 22.93
CA LYS A 720 -14.54 6.66 23.31
C LYS A 720 -14.13 7.86 22.45
N TYR A 721 -14.31 7.77 21.13
CA TYR A 721 -13.77 8.76 20.19
C TYR A 721 -14.84 9.72 19.67
N MET A 722 -16.09 9.28 19.53
CA MET A 722 -17.21 10.11 19.05
C MET A 722 -18.14 10.59 20.17
N ASN A 723 -17.88 10.20 21.43
CA ASN A 723 -18.69 10.55 22.60
C ASN A 723 -20.19 10.22 22.47
N LYS A 724 -20.53 9.20 21.67
CA LYS A 724 -21.91 8.74 21.47
C LYS A 724 -21.95 7.25 21.17
N MET A 725 -23.12 6.64 21.40
CA MET A 725 -23.40 5.31 20.87
C MET A 725 -23.62 5.42 19.35
N PRO A 726 -23.18 4.45 18.52
CA PRO A 726 -23.42 4.52 17.09
C PRO A 726 -24.92 4.41 16.79
N ASP A 727 -25.46 5.32 15.97
CA ASP A 727 -26.91 5.44 15.74
C ASP A 727 -27.55 4.16 15.11
N ASP A 728 -26.74 3.34 14.45
CA ASP A 728 -27.13 2.17 13.68
C ASP A 728 -26.74 0.82 14.32
N TRP A 729 -26.24 0.81 15.56
CA TRP A 729 -25.75 -0.41 16.22
C TRP A 729 -26.78 -1.57 16.22
N HIS A 730 -28.06 -1.23 16.39
CA HIS A 730 -29.19 -2.16 16.47
C HIS A 730 -29.44 -2.91 15.15
N VAL A 731 -29.01 -2.36 14.00
CA VAL A 731 -29.16 -2.98 12.68
C VAL A 731 -28.39 -4.30 12.60
N TYR A 732 -27.28 -4.40 13.34
CA TYR A 732 -26.38 -5.56 13.33
C TYR A 732 -26.74 -6.65 14.35
N VAL A 733 -27.88 -6.53 15.03
CA VAL A 733 -28.33 -7.49 16.06
C VAL A 733 -29.37 -8.44 15.46
N ARG A 734 -29.07 -9.75 15.47
CA ARG A 734 -30.00 -10.81 14.99
C ARG A 734 -30.66 -11.58 16.13
N SER A 735 -30.06 -11.54 17.32
CA SER A 735 -30.56 -12.15 18.56
C SER A 735 -29.89 -11.54 19.78
N GLU A 736 -30.39 -11.82 20.98
CA GLU A 736 -29.77 -11.39 22.25
C GLU A 736 -28.32 -11.86 22.42
N ALA A 737 -27.93 -12.94 21.73
CA ALA A 737 -26.58 -13.50 21.78
C ALA A 737 -25.56 -12.65 21.01
N ASP A 738 -26.01 -11.80 20.08
CA ASP A 738 -25.16 -10.84 19.37
C ASP A 738 -24.86 -9.60 20.22
N LEU A 739 -25.55 -9.41 21.36
CA LEU A 739 -25.35 -8.22 22.20
C LEU A 739 -24.08 -8.35 23.07
N PRO A 740 -23.28 -7.27 23.19
CA PRO A 740 -22.16 -7.19 24.12
C PRO A 740 -22.56 -7.66 25.53
N VAL A 741 -21.85 -8.66 26.04
CA VAL A 741 -22.23 -9.35 27.30
C VAL A 741 -22.34 -8.36 28.46
N ALA A 742 -21.37 -7.44 28.59
CA ALA A 742 -21.31 -6.47 29.68
C ALA A 742 -22.45 -5.44 29.65
N LYS A 743 -22.98 -5.12 28.47
CA LYS A 743 -24.03 -4.09 28.28
C LYS A 743 -25.38 -4.68 27.89
N ARG A 744 -25.52 -6.01 27.84
CA ARG A 744 -26.69 -6.70 27.26
C ARG A 744 -28.03 -6.22 27.80
N GLU A 745 -28.17 -6.13 29.13
CA GLU A 745 -29.44 -5.73 29.72
C GLU A 745 -29.83 -4.30 29.36
N HIS A 746 -28.86 -3.37 29.38
CA HIS A 746 -29.08 -1.99 28.97
C HIS A 746 -29.48 -1.91 27.48
N LEU A 747 -28.74 -2.60 26.61
CA LEU A 747 -29.02 -2.63 25.18
C LEU A 747 -30.38 -3.27 24.86
N LEU A 748 -30.80 -4.32 25.59
CA LEU A 748 -32.15 -4.87 25.45
C LEU A 748 -33.23 -3.83 25.81
N LYS A 749 -32.98 -3.00 26.84
CA LYS A 749 -33.92 -1.92 27.23
C LYS A 749 -34.00 -0.90 26.10
N THR A 750 -32.87 -0.46 25.56
CA THR A 750 -32.81 0.46 24.42
C THR A 750 -33.54 -0.10 23.19
N LEU A 751 -33.38 -1.39 22.86
CA LEU A 751 -34.12 -2.02 21.75
C LEU A 751 -35.63 -1.98 21.97
N GLU A 752 -36.10 -2.23 23.19
CA GLU A 752 -37.53 -2.15 23.51
C GLU A 752 -38.06 -0.71 23.47
N THR A 753 -37.37 0.22 24.16
CA THR A 753 -37.87 1.58 24.39
C THR A 753 -37.71 2.51 23.20
N GLU A 754 -36.60 2.38 22.45
CA GLU A 754 -36.25 3.30 21.37
C GLU A 754 -36.50 2.72 19.98
N HIS A 755 -36.40 1.39 19.83
CA HIS A 755 -36.57 0.72 18.54
C HIS A 755 -37.86 -0.12 18.45
N GLY A 756 -38.64 -0.22 19.53
CA GLY A 756 -39.94 -0.91 19.55
C GLY A 756 -39.86 -2.44 19.44
N TRP A 757 -38.72 -3.03 19.81
CA TRP A 757 -38.53 -4.49 19.77
C TRP A 757 -39.29 -5.16 20.91
N LYS A 758 -39.73 -6.41 20.69
CA LYS A 758 -40.42 -7.20 21.72
C LYS A 758 -39.44 -8.08 22.47
N ILE A 759 -39.32 -7.88 23.78
CA ILE A 759 -38.38 -8.59 24.64
C ILE A 759 -39.14 -9.49 25.64
N ASP A 760 -38.69 -10.74 25.77
CA ASP A 760 -39.04 -11.62 26.90
C ASP A 760 -38.07 -11.31 28.04
N TRP A 761 -38.51 -10.52 29.02
CA TRP A 761 -37.66 -10.09 30.13
C TRP A 761 -37.34 -11.21 31.14
N ASP A 762 -38.19 -12.23 31.24
CA ASP A 762 -37.95 -13.38 32.11
C ASP A 762 -36.77 -14.21 31.60
N ARG A 763 -36.68 -14.35 30.28
CA ARG A 763 -35.59 -15.10 29.61
C ARG A 763 -34.48 -14.19 29.07
N LYS A 764 -34.67 -12.87 29.11
CA LYS A 764 -33.84 -11.84 28.47
C LYS A 764 -33.59 -12.12 26.99
N LYS A 765 -34.65 -12.45 26.24
CA LYS A 765 -34.59 -12.84 24.82
C LYS A 765 -35.34 -11.90 23.89
N ILE A 766 -34.86 -11.79 22.65
CA ILE A 766 -35.52 -11.00 21.62
C ILE A 766 -36.58 -11.87 20.92
N ILE A 767 -37.85 -11.44 20.95
CA ILE A 767 -38.97 -12.15 20.34
C ILE A 767 -39.21 -11.67 18.90
N ALA A 768 -39.18 -10.34 18.68
CA ALA A 768 -39.40 -9.70 17.39
C ALA A 768 -38.68 -8.35 17.33
N GLY A 769 -38.25 -7.96 16.12
CA GLY A 769 -37.49 -6.73 15.88
C GLY A 769 -36.37 -6.88 14.85
N PRO A 770 -35.47 -7.87 14.98
CA PRO A 770 -34.34 -8.05 14.05
C PRO A 770 -34.75 -8.15 12.58
N MET A 771 -33.91 -7.61 11.69
CA MET A 771 -34.06 -7.72 10.23
C MET A 771 -34.14 -9.18 9.77
N ARG A 772 -33.32 -10.04 10.38
CA ARG A 772 -33.32 -11.49 10.17
C ARG A 772 -32.93 -12.22 11.45
N LYS A 773 -33.30 -13.49 11.52
CA LYS A 773 -32.90 -14.38 12.62
C LYS A 773 -31.50 -14.95 12.36
N VAL A 774 -30.84 -15.42 13.43
CA VAL A 774 -29.61 -16.19 13.32
C VAL A 774 -29.91 -17.52 12.63
N ASP A 775 -29.19 -17.81 11.54
CA ASP A 775 -29.15 -19.11 10.89
C ASP A 775 -27.69 -19.52 10.72
N VAL A 776 -27.26 -20.53 11.49
CA VAL A 776 -25.88 -21.04 11.49
C VAL A 776 -25.50 -21.77 10.20
N SER A 777 -26.49 -22.18 9.42
CA SER A 777 -26.31 -22.88 8.15
C SER A 777 -26.44 -21.97 6.94
N PHE A 778 -26.77 -20.69 7.11
CA PHE A 778 -26.87 -19.69 6.06
C PHE A 778 -25.60 -19.62 5.21
N GLN A 779 -25.74 -19.72 3.88
CA GLN A 779 -24.64 -19.62 2.94
C GLN A 779 -24.80 -18.36 2.06
N PRO A 780 -24.53 -17.15 2.58
CA PRO A 780 -24.68 -15.93 1.80
C PRO A 780 -23.74 -15.93 0.59
N THR A 781 -24.29 -15.56 -0.56
CA THR A 781 -23.54 -15.33 -1.79
C THR A 781 -24.25 -14.28 -2.66
N ASN A 782 -23.46 -13.50 -3.39
CA ASN A 782 -23.95 -12.61 -4.44
C ASN A 782 -23.96 -13.30 -5.81
N VAL A 783 -23.45 -14.54 -5.90
CA VAL A 783 -23.13 -15.20 -7.16
C VAL A 783 -24.18 -16.30 -7.43
N PRO A 784 -25.10 -16.11 -8.39
CA PRO A 784 -26.19 -17.05 -8.61
C PRO A 784 -25.75 -18.48 -8.93
N ARG A 785 -24.66 -18.64 -9.70
CA ARG A 785 -24.14 -19.98 -10.08
C ARG A 785 -23.67 -20.83 -8.90
N LEU A 786 -23.46 -20.24 -7.74
CA LEU A 786 -23.05 -20.95 -6.52
C LEU A 786 -24.24 -21.49 -5.74
N CYS A 787 -25.46 -21.07 -6.08
CA CYS A 787 -26.66 -21.61 -5.47
C CYS A 787 -26.94 -23.00 -6.04
N LYS A 788 -27.31 -23.95 -5.19
CA LYS A 788 -27.89 -25.20 -5.67
C LYS A 788 -29.15 -24.85 -6.44
N GLU A 789 -29.24 -25.26 -7.70
CA GLU A 789 -30.50 -25.17 -8.43
C GLU A 789 -31.59 -25.78 -7.56
N VAL A 790 -32.70 -25.05 -7.39
CA VAL A 790 -33.91 -25.65 -6.85
C VAL A 790 -34.30 -26.72 -7.85
N SER A 791 -33.89 -27.97 -7.60
CA SER A 791 -34.44 -29.11 -8.29
C SER A 791 -35.89 -29.27 -7.83
N LYS A 792 -36.78 -28.43 -8.38
CA LYS A 792 -38.24 -28.63 -8.43
C LYS A 792 -38.81 -27.98 -9.67
#